data_AF-A0A0K1E9F2-F1
#
_entry.id   AF-A0A0K1E9F2-F1
#
_cell.length_a   1.000
_cell.length_b   1.000
_cell.length_c   1.000
_cell.angle_alpha   90.00
_cell.angle_beta   90.00
_cell.angle_gamma   90.00
#
_symmetry.space_group_name_H-M   'P 1'
#
loop_
_entity.id
_entity.type
_entity.pdbx_description
1 polymer ?
#
loop_
_entity_poly.entity_id
_entity_poly.type
_entity_poly.pdbx_seq_one_letter_code
_entity_poly.pdbx_strand_id
1 'polypeptide(L)'
;MIRSQVMRQQGGRGDSGRRRGGLGGALALSLAIAPAAAWAWTPLAVEDDPLVRMPGTQPDQGLILEASASCMDCHADFDPNIESGFTWRGSMMAQAGRDPFFWAAMTVAAQDSIWAFGRPNAADLCERCHMIGGWLGGRSDPPNGSMMAGRDFDGVQCDGCHRMFDPFFSATAAGLREGDDWSGYWGESGMSSTPSQAAAALAQTRDATEAQAITLFNGAPAYDAQNQPALPGYTENASGQYHVAADIRKRGPYADAVSPHSTGYSRYHKSKFFCSTCHDVSNSALANRAFTATTPGDGATVLPSEEQSAFAYHGVERTFSEFMLSDYGQPGGAPGIGPYEPSSFVTSRPGNVIATCQDCHMPQRTGPGCDEFDARIRPTESVEHPLGGQGIHDLTGGNAFIPWILASTVPTSPNYDPENASLLRQGPNALTLDLDAGLGLDPHALLAASNRAVMQLKRAAAIEQLAYDPATGALSFRIQNHTGHKLITGYPEGRRMFVGVRLYQGANLLHEVNPYDGAAGTLKGLAGSPGSPALGAAESHDDALVYEAHSSSNLTGQDHTFHFVLATGMHKDNRIPPRGFRVAEAAARQAEPHWAGAAAPSHFTAAEYAGGHDDVSITLPQGGDRVVVALYYQTTSREYMEFLRDQINGNGGTLASPTLSGEPQAYVAQTDPFFAKLRLWGDTIWNLWLHNKQVPGAAPVLMTQALLAMPTCQGQPNGTPCEDGNLCTTGDTCVNGACVGGGMPDCNDQNPCTDDACDPQLGCVVEHNTQPCEDGDLCHGPEVCAFGVCVTGPQIYCYDGDPCTDDTCDPAIGCALTNICGEGGAGGAGGAPGTGGMSAGGAGGTSDGGAGGSTSTAGGSAPAAPDEGGCGCSTPGTGGAAGAAGGGALALLALLGLRSRRTRRPA
;
A
#
# COMPACT_ATOMS: atom_id res chain seq x y z
N MET A 1 -40.31 33.87 -31.52
CA MET A 1 -41.16 34.43 -32.61
C MET A 1 -40.23 35.05 -33.67
N ILE A 2 -40.68 35.15 -34.94
CA ILE A 2 -39.96 35.75 -36.10
C ILE A 2 -38.71 34.93 -36.51
N ARG A 3 -38.77 34.02 -37.49
CA ARG A 3 -38.84 34.16 -38.97
C ARG A 3 -37.65 34.85 -39.66
N SER A 4 -36.92 34.02 -40.43
CA SER A 4 -36.64 34.19 -41.87
C SER A 4 -35.56 35.19 -42.31
N GLN A 5 -34.92 35.09 -43.50
CA GLN A 5 -34.64 34.01 -44.49
C GLN A 5 -33.83 34.68 -45.64
N VAL A 6 -33.28 33.90 -46.59
CA VAL A 6 -32.80 34.33 -47.94
C VAL A 6 -31.43 35.04 -47.97
N MET A 7 -30.52 34.97 -48.97
CA MET A 7 -30.09 34.06 -50.07
C MET A 7 -29.38 34.96 -51.12
N ARG A 8 -28.47 34.40 -51.95
CA ARG A 8 -28.01 34.93 -53.27
C ARG A 8 -27.08 36.18 -53.27
N GLN A 9 -26.19 36.42 -54.26
CA GLN A 9 -25.61 35.60 -55.37
C GLN A 9 -24.39 36.32 -56.01
N GLN A 10 -23.47 35.55 -56.64
CA GLN A 10 -22.66 35.87 -57.86
C GLN A 10 -21.65 37.06 -57.80
N GLY A 11 -20.53 37.06 -58.55
CA GLY A 11 -19.90 36.01 -59.37
C GLY A 11 -18.91 36.51 -60.45
N GLY A 12 -17.96 35.66 -60.87
CA GLY A 12 -17.12 35.79 -62.10
C GLY A 12 -15.83 36.63 -62.00
N ARG A 13 -14.87 36.59 -62.95
CA ARG A 13 -14.44 35.56 -63.96
C ARG A 13 -13.18 36.05 -64.72
N GLY A 14 -12.30 35.16 -65.21
CA GLY A 14 -11.18 35.43 -66.17
C GLY A 14 -9.80 34.97 -65.64
N ASP A 15 -9.06 33.97 -66.17
CA ASP A 15 -8.62 33.60 -67.55
C ASP A 15 -7.42 34.47 -68.04
N SER A 16 -6.25 34.01 -68.55
CA SER A 16 -5.69 32.68 -68.94
C SER A 16 -4.15 32.65 -68.64
N GLY A 17 -3.28 31.65 -68.93
CA GLY A 17 -3.35 30.34 -69.61
C GLY A 17 -1.95 29.75 -70.00
N ARG A 18 -1.94 28.65 -70.80
CA ARG A 18 -0.81 28.00 -71.55
C ARG A 18 0.28 27.09 -70.86
N ARG A 19 -0.05 25.78 -70.80
CA ARG A 19 0.68 24.58 -71.33
C ARG A 19 2.24 24.53 -71.40
N ARG A 20 2.84 23.44 -70.85
CA ARG A 20 3.34 22.23 -71.60
C ARG A 20 4.07 21.19 -70.71
N GLY A 21 3.74 19.90 -70.88
CA GLY A 21 4.57 18.71 -70.56
C GLY A 21 4.77 18.38 -69.06
N GLY A 22 4.79 17.13 -68.60
CA GLY A 22 4.56 15.85 -69.30
C GLY A 22 5.61 14.77 -68.99
N LEU A 23 5.57 14.24 -67.76
CA LEU A 23 6.21 13.03 -67.20
C LEU A 23 5.77 13.03 -65.71
N GLY A 24 5.35 11.95 -65.05
CA GLY A 24 5.58 10.54 -65.31
C GLY A 24 6.02 9.88 -63.99
N GLY A 25 5.11 9.82 -63.00
CA GLY A 25 5.40 9.30 -61.67
C GLY A 25 4.14 8.85 -60.96
N ALA A 26 4.01 7.55 -60.71
CA ALA A 26 2.88 6.97 -59.99
C ALA A 26 3.10 7.13 -58.49
N LEU A 27 2.30 7.97 -57.82
CA LEU A 27 2.19 7.91 -56.36
C LEU A 27 1.35 6.68 -56.01
N ALA A 28 1.99 5.65 -55.48
CA ALA A 28 1.29 4.55 -54.82
C ALA A 28 0.66 5.09 -53.53
N LEU A 29 -0.64 5.36 -53.57
CA LEU A 29 -1.40 5.84 -52.42
C LEU A 29 -1.72 4.65 -51.48
N SER A 30 -0.71 4.16 -50.77
CA SER A 30 -0.89 3.14 -49.72
C SER A 30 -1.51 3.78 -48.47
N LEU A 31 -2.81 4.09 -48.54
CA LEU A 31 -3.61 4.30 -47.34
C LEU A 31 -3.73 2.94 -46.62
N ALA A 32 -2.79 2.69 -45.71
CA ALA A 32 -3.02 1.75 -44.63
C ALA A 32 -4.06 2.39 -43.70
N ILE A 33 -5.35 2.19 -44.03
CA ILE A 33 -6.44 2.42 -43.08
C ILE A 33 -6.32 1.33 -42.03
N ALA A 34 -5.49 1.58 -41.02
CA ALA A 34 -5.68 0.92 -39.73
C ALA A 34 -7.13 1.23 -39.30
N PRO A 35 -7.94 0.24 -38.92
CA PRO A 35 -9.26 0.54 -38.38
C PRO A 35 -9.04 1.35 -37.11
N ALA A 36 -9.45 2.62 -37.12
CA ALA A 36 -9.56 3.40 -35.90
C ALA A 36 -10.48 2.60 -34.97
N ALA A 37 -9.97 2.21 -33.80
CA ALA A 37 -10.79 1.58 -32.79
C ALA A 37 -11.87 2.60 -32.41
N ALA A 38 -13.11 2.31 -32.77
CA ALA A 38 -14.24 3.16 -32.45
C ALA A 38 -14.59 2.94 -30.98
N TRP A 39 -13.93 3.68 -30.09
CA TRP A 39 -14.27 3.77 -28.68
C TRP A 39 -15.67 4.41 -28.54
N ALA A 40 -16.43 4.01 -27.53
CA ALA A 40 -17.73 4.63 -27.23
C ALA A 40 -17.59 5.94 -26.42
N TRP A 41 -16.38 6.52 -26.38
CA TRP A 41 -16.00 7.72 -25.65
C TRP A 41 -14.98 8.54 -26.46
N THR A 42 -14.82 9.84 -26.15
CA THR A 42 -13.96 10.73 -26.96
C THR A 42 -12.56 10.87 -26.35
N PRO A 43 -11.48 10.50 -27.06
CA PRO A 43 -10.10 10.72 -26.61
C PRO A 43 -9.85 12.17 -26.17
N LEU A 44 -9.13 12.32 -25.05
CA LEU A 44 -8.44 13.54 -24.67
C LEU A 44 -7.22 13.12 -23.85
N ALA A 45 -6.08 13.77 -24.08
CA ALA A 45 -4.87 13.49 -23.33
C ALA A 45 -5.04 13.93 -21.86
N VAL A 46 -4.38 13.23 -20.93
CA VAL A 46 -4.46 13.55 -19.49
C VAL A 46 -4.00 14.98 -19.20
N GLU A 47 -2.95 15.45 -19.89
CA GLU A 47 -2.45 16.83 -19.78
C GLU A 47 -3.46 17.90 -20.22
N ASP A 48 -4.38 17.54 -21.12
CA ASP A 48 -5.41 18.42 -21.66
C ASP A 48 -6.76 18.36 -20.88
N ASP A 49 -6.99 17.35 -20.04
CA ASP A 49 -8.31 17.13 -19.41
C ASP A 49 -8.49 17.96 -18.11
N PRO A 50 -9.34 19.01 -18.10
CA PRO A 50 -9.61 19.82 -16.91
C PRO A 50 -10.22 19.02 -15.76
N LEU A 51 -10.77 17.84 -16.00
CA LEU A 51 -11.41 17.03 -14.95
C LEU A 51 -10.40 16.36 -14.01
N VAL A 52 -9.18 16.06 -14.49
CA VAL A 52 -8.12 15.42 -13.68
C VAL A 52 -7.01 16.40 -13.30
N ARG A 53 -7.04 17.63 -13.82
CA ARG A 53 -6.07 18.66 -13.44
C ARG A 53 -6.21 19.02 -11.96
N MET A 54 -5.07 19.04 -11.27
CA MET A 54 -4.92 19.46 -9.88
C MET A 54 -3.54 20.15 -9.71
N PRO A 55 -3.31 20.94 -8.64
CA PRO A 55 -2.00 21.53 -8.34
C PRO A 55 -0.87 20.51 -8.21
N GLY A 56 0.37 20.96 -8.42
CA GLY A 56 1.58 20.14 -8.34
C GLY A 56 2.20 19.79 -9.70
N THR A 57 3.19 18.91 -9.67
CA THR A 57 3.87 18.39 -10.87
C THR A 57 2.88 17.59 -11.71
N GLN A 58 2.88 17.80 -13.02
CA GLN A 58 1.96 17.17 -13.97
C GLN A 58 2.68 16.04 -14.76
N PRO A 59 1.96 15.14 -15.44
CA PRO A 59 2.58 14.06 -16.21
C PRO A 59 3.33 14.62 -17.43
N ASP A 60 4.26 13.85 -17.96
CA ASP A 60 5.11 14.16 -19.13
C ASP A 60 5.93 15.46 -19.06
N GLN A 61 6.13 16.02 -17.86
CA GLN A 61 6.99 17.19 -17.64
C GLN A 61 8.51 16.85 -17.68
N GLY A 62 8.90 15.78 -18.37
CA GLY A 62 10.28 15.29 -18.46
C GLY A 62 10.84 14.68 -17.17
N LEU A 63 10.01 14.46 -16.16
CA LEU A 63 10.42 13.90 -14.88
C LEU A 63 10.46 12.37 -14.94
N ILE A 64 11.66 11.81 -14.77
CA ILE A 64 11.88 10.37 -14.66
C ILE A 64 12.37 10.08 -13.24
N LEU A 65 11.60 9.28 -12.50
CA LEU A 65 12.01 8.76 -11.20
C LEU A 65 13.08 7.68 -11.34
N GLU A 66 13.91 7.51 -10.33
CA GLU A 66 14.81 6.36 -10.19
C GLU A 66 14.04 5.10 -9.76
N ALA A 67 14.56 3.91 -10.08
CA ALA A 67 13.93 2.66 -9.65
C ALA A 67 14.20 2.41 -8.16
N SER A 68 13.21 1.91 -7.40
CA SER A 68 13.43 1.57 -5.97
C SER A 68 14.53 0.52 -5.79
N ALA A 69 14.77 -0.35 -6.79
CA ALA A 69 15.88 -1.30 -6.81
C ALA A 69 17.25 -0.63 -6.59
N SER A 70 17.51 0.54 -7.17
CA SER A 70 18.75 1.31 -7.00
C SER A 70 18.98 1.83 -5.57
N CYS A 71 17.96 1.73 -4.71
CA CYS A 71 18.06 2.07 -3.29
C CYS A 71 18.31 0.83 -2.42
N MET A 72 17.93 -0.38 -2.89
CA MET A 72 18.00 -1.60 -2.07
C MET A 72 19.45 -2.00 -1.78
N ASP A 73 20.38 -1.71 -2.71
CA ASP A 73 21.83 -1.94 -2.58
C ASP A 73 22.48 -1.41 -1.27
N CYS A 74 21.81 -0.52 -0.53
CA CYS A 74 22.25 -0.10 0.82
C CYS A 74 21.10 0.08 1.83
N HIS A 75 19.86 0.29 1.38
CA HIS A 75 18.71 0.51 2.27
C HIS A 75 17.95 -0.77 2.63
N ALA A 76 18.44 -1.94 2.23
CA ALA A 76 17.84 -3.25 2.46
C ALA A 76 18.86 -4.34 2.84
N ASP A 77 18.35 -5.52 3.21
CA ASP A 77 19.06 -6.79 3.33
C ASP A 77 20.19 -6.82 4.40
N PHE A 78 20.09 -6.00 5.46
CA PHE A 78 21.07 -5.95 6.57
C PHE A 78 20.48 -6.17 7.96
N ASP A 79 19.33 -5.57 8.29
CA ASP A 79 18.60 -5.79 9.54
C ASP A 79 17.12 -5.47 9.31
N PRO A 80 16.26 -6.49 9.09
CA PRO A 80 14.86 -6.31 8.75
C PRO A 80 14.02 -5.62 9.84
N ASN A 81 14.56 -5.43 11.06
CA ASN A 81 13.91 -4.70 12.15
C ASN A 81 14.26 -3.20 12.20
N ILE A 82 15.26 -2.76 11.42
CA ILE A 82 15.84 -1.40 11.42
C ILE A 82 15.79 -0.73 10.05
N GLU A 83 16.03 -1.50 8.99
CA GLU A 83 16.10 -0.99 7.63
C GLU A 83 14.74 -0.50 7.09
N SER A 84 14.78 0.33 6.05
CA SER A 84 13.57 0.78 5.36
C SER A 84 13.16 -0.11 4.19
N GLY A 85 14.09 -0.90 3.64
CA GLY A 85 13.89 -1.75 2.47
C GLY A 85 12.87 -2.86 2.73
N PHE A 86 13.20 -3.83 3.58
CA PHE A 86 12.33 -4.96 3.93
C PHE A 86 10.88 -4.56 4.29
N THR A 87 10.72 -3.57 5.17
CA THR A 87 9.41 -3.10 5.62
C THR A 87 8.61 -2.38 4.54
N TRP A 88 9.26 -1.55 3.71
CA TRP A 88 8.63 -0.92 2.53
C TRP A 88 8.25 -1.99 1.50
N ARG A 89 9.13 -2.94 1.15
CA ARG A 89 8.87 -4.01 0.15
C ARG A 89 7.59 -4.79 0.44
N GLY A 90 7.32 -5.10 1.70
CA GLY A 90 6.07 -5.76 2.11
C GLY A 90 4.84 -4.85 2.20
N SER A 91 5.01 -3.53 2.20
CA SER A 91 3.95 -2.56 2.46
C SER A 91 2.92 -2.42 1.34
N MET A 92 1.72 -1.94 1.69
CA MET A 92 0.70 -1.59 0.68
C MET A 92 1.15 -0.46 -0.26
N MET A 93 2.10 0.38 0.16
CA MET A 93 2.64 1.45 -0.67
C MET A 93 3.55 0.92 -1.78
N ALA A 94 4.45 -0.02 -1.49
CA ALA A 94 5.29 -0.68 -2.51
C ALA A 94 4.50 -1.62 -3.44
N GLN A 95 3.35 -2.10 -2.97
CA GLN A 95 2.47 -3.02 -3.71
C GLN A 95 1.22 -2.35 -4.30
N ALA A 96 1.14 -1.02 -4.27
CA ALA A 96 -0.04 -0.28 -4.70
C ALA A 96 -0.44 -0.54 -6.17
N GLY A 97 0.55 -0.74 -7.06
CA GLY A 97 0.33 -1.13 -8.46
C GLY A 97 0.08 -2.62 -8.67
N ARG A 98 0.33 -3.47 -7.66
CA ARG A 98 0.10 -4.93 -7.69
C ARG A 98 -1.17 -5.37 -6.95
N ASP A 99 -1.87 -4.45 -6.30
CA ASP A 99 -3.12 -4.73 -5.57
C ASP A 99 -4.25 -5.12 -6.55
N PRO A 100 -4.79 -6.36 -6.48
CA PRO A 100 -5.87 -6.81 -7.36
C PRO A 100 -7.22 -6.12 -7.07
N PHE A 101 -7.45 -5.59 -5.86
CA PHE A 101 -8.63 -4.76 -5.58
C PHE A 101 -8.55 -3.42 -6.28
N PHE A 102 -7.36 -2.80 -6.32
CA PHE A 102 -7.14 -1.56 -7.08
C PHE A 102 -7.52 -1.74 -8.56
N TRP A 103 -7.05 -2.80 -9.22
CA TRP A 103 -7.34 -3.00 -10.64
C TRP A 103 -8.83 -3.22 -10.93
N ALA A 104 -9.53 -3.99 -10.09
CA ALA A 104 -10.98 -4.17 -10.20
C ALA A 104 -11.75 -2.87 -9.92
N ALA A 105 -11.40 -2.14 -8.87
CA ALA A 105 -12.04 -0.85 -8.54
C ALA A 105 -11.79 0.21 -9.62
N MET A 106 -10.56 0.31 -10.14
CA MET A 106 -10.20 1.22 -11.24
C MET A 106 -10.97 0.89 -12.53
N THR A 107 -11.21 -0.40 -12.80
CA THR A 107 -12.03 -0.84 -13.94
C THR A 107 -13.46 -0.32 -13.84
N VAL A 108 -14.06 -0.36 -12.64
CA VAL A 108 -15.40 0.23 -12.40
C VAL A 108 -15.35 1.75 -12.45
N ALA A 109 -14.34 2.40 -11.84
CA ALA A 109 -14.14 3.85 -11.88
C ALA A 109 -14.03 4.41 -13.32
N ALA A 110 -13.36 3.69 -14.22
CA ALA A 110 -13.28 4.04 -15.65
C ALA A 110 -14.65 3.92 -16.34
N GLN A 111 -15.44 2.88 -16.05
CA GLN A 111 -16.81 2.73 -16.56
C GLN A 111 -17.74 3.83 -16.04
N ASP A 112 -17.64 4.17 -14.75
CA ASP A 112 -18.41 5.21 -14.09
C ASP A 112 -18.13 6.60 -14.66
N SER A 113 -16.85 6.93 -14.88
CA SER A 113 -16.45 8.20 -15.49
C SER A 113 -16.87 8.30 -16.96
N ILE A 114 -16.89 7.21 -17.74
CA ILE A 114 -17.50 7.23 -19.08
C ILE A 114 -19.02 7.49 -18.98
N TRP A 115 -19.72 6.84 -18.06
CA TRP A 115 -21.16 7.06 -17.85
C TRP A 115 -21.49 8.50 -17.41
N ALA A 116 -20.65 9.12 -16.58
CA ALA A 116 -20.87 10.46 -16.02
C ALA A 116 -20.37 11.61 -16.91
N PHE A 117 -19.22 11.44 -17.54
CA PHE A 117 -18.43 12.51 -18.19
C PHE A 117 -18.08 12.20 -19.65
N GLY A 118 -18.29 10.97 -20.12
CA GLY A 118 -17.99 10.57 -21.50
C GLY A 118 -16.52 10.27 -21.77
N ARG A 119 -15.71 10.06 -20.71
CA ARG A 119 -14.28 9.68 -20.74
C ARG A 119 -13.91 8.85 -19.50
N PRO A 120 -12.96 7.89 -19.58
CA PRO A 120 -12.51 7.04 -18.47
C PRO A 120 -11.58 7.73 -17.46
N ASN A 121 -11.68 9.04 -17.30
CA ASN A 121 -10.65 9.87 -16.67
C ASN A 121 -10.50 9.66 -15.15
N ALA A 122 -11.46 9.04 -14.47
CA ALA A 122 -11.29 8.69 -13.06
C ALA A 122 -10.19 7.63 -12.86
N ALA A 123 -9.82 6.84 -13.87
CA ALA A 123 -8.70 5.92 -13.79
C ALA A 123 -7.34 6.64 -13.68
N ASP A 124 -7.15 7.81 -14.31
CA ASP A 124 -5.93 8.61 -14.12
C ASP A 124 -5.74 8.99 -12.64
N LEU A 125 -6.82 9.32 -11.94
CA LEU A 125 -6.78 9.66 -10.51
C LEU A 125 -6.35 8.46 -9.66
N CYS A 126 -6.70 7.23 -10.07
CA CYS A 126 -6.24 6.00 -9.44
C CYS A 126 -4.75 5.76 -9.73
N GLU A 127 -4.35 5.82 -11.00
CA GLU A 127 -2.97 5.60 -11.47
C GLU A 127 -1.98 6.62 -10.87
N ARG A 128 -2.40 7.88 -10.73
CA ARG A 128 -1.65 8.95 -10.07
C ARG A 128 -1.15 8.59 -8.68
N CYS A 129 -2.03 8.01 -7.86
CA CYS A 129 -1.70 7.66 -6.47
C CYS A 129 -1.05 6.29 -6.35
N HIS A 130 -1.44 5.32 -7.19
CA HIS A 130 -0.98 3.94 -7.10
C HIS A 130 0.29 3.63 -7.91
N MET A 131 0.65 4.42 -8.92
CA MET A 131 1.79 4.17 -9.82
C MET A 131 2.50 5.49 -10.18
N ILE A 132 2.96 6.21 -9.16
CA ILE A 132 3.48 7.60 -9.25
C ILE A 132 4.54 7.79 -10.35
N GLY A 133 5.52 6.87 -10.46
CA GLY A 133 6.57 6.96 -11.48
C GLY A 133 6.10 6.67 -12.91
N GLY A 134 5.00 5.93 -13.04
CA GLY A 134 4.26 5.72 -14.27
C GLY A 134 3.56 6.98 -14.71
N TRP A 135 2.72 7.51 -13.83
CA TRP A 135 1.95 8.75 -14.02
C TRP A 135 2.84 9.94 -14.35
N LEU A 136 3.82 10.28 -13.50
CA LEU A 136 4.75 11.41 -13.73
C LEU A 136 5.50 11.31 -15.07
N GLY A 137 5.81 10.08 -15.50
CA GLY A 137 6.44 9.81 -16.78
C GLY A 137 5.47 9.61 -17.96
N GLY A 138 4.24 10.13 -17.88
CA GLY A 138 3.28 10.18 -18.98
C GLY A 138 2.59 8.86 -19.32
N ARG A 139 2.74 7.80 -18.51
CA ARG A 139 2.23 6.45 -18.81
C ARG A 139 0.81 6.17 -18.31
N SER A 140 0.09 7.20 -17.84
CA SER A 140 -1.36 7.14 -17.58
C SER A 140 -2.22 7.56 -18.78
N ASP A 141 -1.63 7.76 -19.96
CA ASP A 141 -2.37 7.91 -21.22
C ASP A 141 -2.07 6.73 -22.17
N PRO A 142 -3.07 5.91 -22.54
CA PRO A 142 -4.48 5.95 -22.11
C PRO A 142 -4.67 5.52 -20.65
N PRO A 143 -5.69 6.05 -19.94
CA PRO A 143 -5.91 5.83 -18.50
C PRO A 143 -6.59 4.47 -18.24
N ASN A 144 -5.83 3.40 -18.47
CA ASN A 144 -6.20 2.01 -18.16
C ASN A 144 -4.99 1.18 -17.69
N GLY A 145 -3.92 1.86 -17.28
CA GLY A 145 -2.62 1.29 -16.90
C GLY A 145 -1.89 0.52 -18.00
N SER A 146 -2.39 0.45 -19.24
CA SER A 146 -1.85 -0.46 -20.26
C SER A 146 -0.46 -0.09 -20.78
N MET A 147 0.01 1.12 -20.45
CA MET A 147 1.34 1.66 -20.74
C MET A 147 2.31 1.55 -19.54
N MET A 148 1.84 1.16 -18.35
CA MET A 148 2.68 0.97 -17.15
C MET A 148 3.67 -0.18 -17.38
N ALA A 149 4.91 0.00 -16.94
CA ALA A 149 5.97 -0.97 -17.22
C ALA A 149 7.05 -1.04 -16.12
N GLY A 150 7.56 -2.26 -15.90
CA GLY A 150 8.68 -2.50 -14.98
C GLY A 150 8.42 -1.93 -13.59
N ARG A 151 9.30 -1.03 -13.14
CA ARG A 151 9.22 -0.36 -11.84
C ARG A 151 7.93 0.40 -11.54
N ASP A 152 7.08 0.70 -12.53
CA ASP A 152 5.81 1.37 -12.25
C ASP A 152 4.92 0.55 -11.31
N PHE A 153 5.06 -0.78 -11.36
CA PHE A 153 4.40 -1.72 -10.45
C PHE A 153 4.96 -1.68 -9.01
N ASP A 154 6.11 -1.04 -8.75
CA ASP A 154 6.66 -0.77 -7.41
C ASP A 154 5.88 0.31 -6.64
N GLY A 155 4.76 0.75 -7.21
CA GLY A 155 3.76 1.58 -6.55
C GLY A 155 4.27 2.98 -6.17
N VAL A 156 4.26 3.26 -4.86
CA VAL A 156 4.82 4.47 -4.27
C VAL A 156 6.33 4.28 -4.10
N GLN A 157 7.07 4.61 -5.16
CA GLN A 157 8.53 4.47 -5.26
C GLN A 157 9.30 5.38 -4.31
N CYS A 158 10.46 4.90 -3.84
CA CYS A 158 11.35 5.65 -2.94
C CYS A 158 11.73 7.03 -3.51
N ASP A 159 12.10 7.10 -4.79
CA ASP A 159 12.50 8.36 -5.44
C ASP A 159 11.35 9.36 -5.57
N GLY A 160 10.11 8.89 -5.62
CA GLY A 160 8.92 9.75 -5.63
C GLY A 160 8.82 10.53 -4.32
N CYS A 161 8.72 9.82 -3.19
CA CYS A 161 8.70 10.42 -1.86
C CYS A 161 9.95 11.28 -1.60
N HIS A 162 11.14 10.74 -1.84
CA HIS A 162 12.41 11.41 -1.58
C HIS A 162 12.78 12.51 -2.59
N ARG A 163 11.90 12.88 -3.52
CA ARG A 163 12.04 14.11 -4.32
C ARG A 163 10.92 15.10 -4.11
N MET A 164 9.94 14.80 -3.25
CA MET A 164 8.88 15.76 -2.90
C MET A 164 9.43 16.96 -2.14
N PHE A 165 8.97 18.15 -2.51
CA PHE A 165 9.18 19.40 -1.78
C PHE A 165 7.85 19.92 -1.20
N ASP A 166 7.93 20.73 -0.16
CA ASP A 166 6.75 21.28 0.52
C ASP A 166 6.11 22.37 -0.35
N PRO A 167 4.87 22.24 -0.84
CA PRO A 167 4.21 23.32 -1.59
C PRO A 167 3.95 24.59 -0.76
N PHE A 168 4.14 24.53 0.56
CA PHE A 168 4.00 25.65 1.48
C PHE A 168 5.35 26.00 2.15
N PHE A 169 6.47 25.72 1.47
CA PHE A 169 7.84 25.91 1.98
C PHE A 169 8.09 27.27 2.64
N SER A 170 7.49 28.34 2.13
CA SER A 170 7.59 29.68 2.71
C SER A 170 6.83 29.85 4.04
N ALA A 171 5.67 29.21 4.20
CA ALA A 171 4.92 29.21 5.45
C ALA A 171 5.60 28.33 6.52
N THR A 172 6.15 27.18 6.10
CA THR A 172 6.93 26.29 6.97
C THR A 172 8.23 26.95 7.43
N ALA A 173 8.94 27.65 6.54
CA ALA A 173 10.13 28.44 6.91
C ALA A 173 9.82 29.58 7.89
N ALA A 174 8.62 30.17 7.81
CA ALA A 174 8.13 31.20 8.71
C ALA A 174 7.53 30.66 10.03
N GLY A 175 7.52 29.34 10.26
CA GLY A 175 6.95 28.72 11.47
C GLY A 175 5.41 28.73 11.52
N LEU A 176 4.73 28.99 10.40
CA LEU A 176 3.27 29.16 10.36
C LEU A 176 2.47 27.85 10.25
N ARG A 177 3.12 26.71 9.96
CA ARG A 177 2.48 25.39 9.85
C ARG A 177 2.59 24.60 11.16
N GLU A 178 3.68 23.89 11.39
CA GLU A 178 3.90 23.07 12.60
C GLU A 178 4.37 23.89 13.82
N GLY A 179 4.57 25.20 13.66
CA GLY A 179 5.13 26.08 14.69
C GLY A 179 6.63 26.31 14.55
N ASP A 180 7.14 27.22 15.38
CA ASP A 180 8.54 27.65 15.47
C ASP A 180 9.33 26.93 16.59
N ASP A 181 8.80 25.84 17.14
CA ASP A 181 9.53 24.94 18.05
C ASP A 181 10.54 24.07 17.30
N TRP A 182 11.61 24.70 16.83
CA TRP A 182 12.71 24.05 16.12
C TRP A 182 13.37 22.95 16.95
N SER A 183 13.44 23.11 18.27
CA SER A 183 14.08 22.15 19.17
C SER A 183 13.25 20.89 19.47
N GLY A 184 11.95 21.04 19.67
CA GLY A 184 11.05 19.95 20.07
C GLY A 184 10.36 19.29 18.89
N TYR A 185 9.45 20.01 18.21
CA TYR A 185 8.72 19.47 17.06
C TYR A 185 9.67 19.01 15.94
N TRP A 186 10.61 19.88 15.54
CA TRP A 186 11.49 19.61 14.39
C TRP A 186 12.76 18.83 14.76
N GLY A 187 13.08 18.75 16.06
CA GLY A 187 14.27 18.08 16.58
C GLY A 187 15.57 18.63 16.01
N GLU A 188 15.68 19.95 15.83
CA GLU A 188 16.87 20.64 15.31
C GLU A 188 17.71 21.22 16.44
N SER A 189 18.97 20.82 16.54
CA SER A 189 19.90 21.38 17.54
C SER A 189 20.66 22.62 17.03
N GLY A 190 20.93 22.70 15.72
CA GLY A 190 21.81 23.72 15.13
C GLY A 190 23.28 23.58 15.55
N MET A 191 23.68 22.47 16.18
CA MET A 191 25.00 22.30 16.80
C MET A 191 26.00 21.50 15.95
N SER A 192 25.60 20.96 14.80
CA SER A 192 26.50 20.19 13.92
C SER A 192 27.31 21.05 12.94
N SER A 193 28.17 20.41 12.15
CA SER A 193 28.84 21.04 10.99
C SER A 193 27.88 21.33 9.82
N THR A 194 26.63 20.87 9.89
CA THR A 194 25.57 21.04 8.89
C THR A 194 24.27 21.53 9.56
N PRO A 195 24.23 22.76 10.12
CA PRO A 195 23.09 23.21 10.93
C PRO A 195 21.77 23.21 10.16
N SER A 196 20.71 22.66 10.77
CA SER A 196 19.41 22.45 10.13
C SER A 196 18.81 23.74 9.57
N GLN A 197 18.94 24.85 10.28
CA GLN A 197 18.43 26.16 9.85
C GLN A 197 19.10 26.65 8.56
N ALA A 198 20.41 26.44 8.40
CA ALA A 198 21.13 26.77 7.17
C ALA A 198 20.75 25.81 6.03
N ALA A 199 20.61 24.52 6.33
CA ALA A 199 20.16 23.52 5.36
C ALA A 199 18.71 23.77 4.90
N ALA A 200 17.83 24.24 5.80
CA ALA A 200 16.45 24.60 5.54
C ALA A 200 16.34 25.85 4.67
N ALA A 201 17.13 26.90 4.92
CA ALA A 201 17.18 28.09 4.04
C ALA A 201 17.64 27.73 2.61
N LEU A 202 18.60 26.80 2.49
CA LEU A 202 19.01 26.25 1.19
C LEU A 202 17.91 25.41 0.53
N ALA A 203 17.11 24.66 1.31
CA ALA A 203 15.96 23.92 0.81
C ALA A 203 14.88 24.88 0.29
N GLN A 204 14.48 25.87 1.09
CA GLN A 204 13.52 26.92 0.72
C GLN A 204 13.93 27.63 -0.59
N THR A 205 15.22 27.89 -0.79
CA THR A 205 15.74 28.52 -2.02
C THR A 205 15.60 27.60 -3.24
N ARG A 206 15.82 26.28 -3.09
CA ARG A 206 15.58 25.30 -4.16
C ARG A 206 14.09 25.16 -4.45
N ASP A 207 13.26 25.07 -3.42
CA ASP A 207 11.82 24.85 -3.54
C ASP A 207 11.15 26.06 -4.21
N ALA A 208 11.61 27.28 -3.91
CA ALA A 208 11.26 28.51 -4.65
C ALA A 208 11.74 28.55 -6.11
N THR A 209 12.70 27.70 -6.50
CA THR A 209 13.15 27.57 -7.90
C THR A 209 12.29 26.54 -8.62
N GLU A 210 12.06 25.37 -8.03
CA GLU A 210 11.18 24.31 -8.56
C GLU A 210 9.73 24.83 -8.73
N ALA A 211 9.22 25.60 -7.77
CA ALA A 211 7.87 26.19 -7.79
C ALA A 211 7.60 27.11 -9.01
N GLN A 212 8.65 27.69 -9.63
CA GLN A 212 8.48 28.56 -10.81
C GLN A 212 8.07 27.78 -12.07
N ALA A 213 8.28 26.47 -12.10
CA ALA A 213 7.83 25.60 -13.19
C ALA A 213 6.35 25.18 -13.06
N ILE A 214 5.73 25.39 -11.88
CA ILE A 214 4.36 24.96 -11.61
C ILE A 214 3.36 26.03 -12.07
N THR A 215 2.50 25.66 -13.02
CA THR A 215 1.40 26.48 -13.52
C THR A 215 0.04 25.94 -13.07
N LEU A 216 -0.98 26.79 -13.20
CA LEU A 216 -2.40 26.43 -13.14
C LEU A 216 -2.90 25.97 -14.52
N PHE A 217 -4.13 25.44 -14.62
CA PHE A 217 -4.73 24.99 -15.88
C PHE A 217 -4.75 26.08 -16.97
N ASN A 218 -5.06 27.32 -16.59
CA ASN A 218 -5.05 28.49 -17.48
C ASN A 218 -3.65 28.97 -17.91
N GLY A 219 -2.58 28.34 -17.43
CA GLY A 219 -1.19 28.71 -17.73
C GLY A 219 -0.62 29.85 -16.87
N ALA A 220 -1.38 30.39 -15.91
CA ALA A 220 -0.83 31.33 -14.93
C ALA A 220 0.13 30.61 -13.95
N PRO A 221 1.11 31.30 -13.34
CA PRO A 221 1.93 30.74 -12.28
C PRO A 221 1.08 30.26 -11.09
N ALA A 222 1.38 29.07 -10.55
CA ALA A 222 0.70 28.57 -9.36
C ALA A 222 1.18 29.23 -8.06
N TYR A 223 2.26 30.02 -8.12
CA TYR A 223 2.88 30.72 -6.99
C TYR A 223 2.98 32.22 -7.25
N ASP A 224 2.82 33.01 -6.19
CA ASP A 224 2.90 34.46 -6.22
C ASP A 224 4.36 34.97 -6.09
N ALA A 225 4.53 36.30 -6.16
CA ALA A 225 5.84 36.95 -6.02
C ALA A 225 6.43 36.89 -4.58
N GLN A 226 5.70 36.29 -3.63
CA GLN A 226 6.11 36.04 -2.24
C GLN A 226 6.40 34.55 -2.02
N ASN A 227 6.39 33.73 -3.08
CA ASN A 227 6.56 32.28 -3.04
C ASN A 227 5.53 31.58 -2.13
N GLN A 228 4.27 32.05 -2.18
CA GLN A 228 3.09 31.37 -1.64
C GLN A 228 2.22 30.87 -2.79
N PRO A 229 1.37 29.84 -2.60
CA PRO A 229 0.38 29.48 -3.61
C PRO A 229 -0.53 30.66 -3.98
N ALA A 230 -0.75 30.87 -5.27
CA ALA A 230 -1.43 32.05 -5.80
C ALA A 230 -2.95 32.08 -5.52
N LEU A 231 -3.55 30.93 -5.21
CA LEU A 231 -4.98 30.77 -4.93
C LEU A 231 -5.18 30.55 -3.42
N PRO A 232 -5.83 31.47 -2.68
CA PRO A 232 -5.82 31.47 -1.22
C PRO A 232 -6.68 30.37 -0.56
N GLY A 233 -7.52 29.66 -1.35
CA GLY A 233 -8.23 28.46 -0.87
C GLY A 233 -7.40 27.19 -0.94
N TYR A 234 -6.26 27.21 -1.63
CA TYR A 234 -5.29 26.13 -1.64
C TYR A 234 -4.33 26.28 -0.44
N THR A 235 -4.65 25.57 0.63
CA THR A 235 -4.01 25.66 1.96
C THR A 235 -3.39 24.33 2.43
N GLU A 236 -3.78 23.23 1.80
CA GLU A 236 -3.26 21.89 2.05
C GLU A 236 -3.18 21.12 0.72
N ASN A 237 -2.05 20.44 0.49
CA ASN A 237 -1.88 19.57 -0.67
C ASN A 237 -2.33 18.14 -0.32
N ALA A 238 -3.16 17.56 -1.18
CA ALA A 238 -3.75 16.25 -0.96
C ALA A 238 -4.24 15.60 -2.27
N SER A 239 -4.87 14.43 -2.19
CA SER A 239 -5.46 13.74 -3.36
C SER A 239 -4.50 13.54 -4.55
N GLY A 240 -3.21 13.29 -4.28
CA GLY A 240 -2.17 13.11 -5.31
C GLY A 240 -1.55 14.41 -5.82
N GLN A 241 -1.70 15.54 -5.12
CA GLN A 241 -1.09 16.84 -5.46
C GLN A 241 0.39 16.93 -5.04
N TYR A 242 1.21 15.99 -5.52
CA TYR A 242 2.64 15.97 -5.22
C TYR A 242 3.41 17.03 -6.01
N HIS A 243 4.39 17.63 -5.33
CA HIS A 243 5.31 18.62 -5.87
C HIS A 243 6.70 18.00 -5.86
N VAL A 244 7.18 17.54 -7.02
CA VAL A 244 8.40 16.73 -7.14
C VAL A 244 9.49 17.53 -7.83
N ALA A 245 10.68 17.57 -7.23
CA ALA A 245 11.82 18.35 -7.72
C ALA A 245 12.45 17.75 -8.99
N ALA A 246 12.82 18.62 -9.94
CA ALA A 246 13.52 18.23 -11.15
C ALA A 246 14.95 17.73 -10.86
N ASP A 247 15.59 18.20 -9.79
CA ASP A 247 16.87 17.65 -9.34
C ASP A 247 16.74 16.23 -8.75
N ILE A 248 17.82 15.43 -8.81
CA ILE A 248 17.86 14.02 -8.37
C ILE A 248 18.26 13.84 -6.89
N ARG A 249 18.27 14.92 -6.10
CA ARG A 249 18.74 14.89 -4.71
C ARG A 249 17.72 14.21 -3.82
N LYS A 250 18.15 13.18 -3.08
CA LYS A 250 17.28 12.52 -2.10
C LYS A 250 17.05 13.45 -0.91
N ARG A 251 15.80 13.87 -0.74
CA ARG A 251 15.31 14.74 0.32
C ARG A 251 14.95 13.90 1.55
N GLY A 252 15.22 14.42 2.74
CA GLY A 252 14.96 13.66 3.95
C GLY A 252 15.00 14.48 5.25
N PRO A 253 14.59 13.85 6.37
CA PRO A 253 14.35 14.52 7.65
C PRO A 253 15.61 14.87 8.45
N TYR A 254 16.81 14.62 7.90
CA TYR A 254 18.10 14.77 8.60
C TYR A 254 19.10 15.63 7.83
N ALA A 255 19.53 16.74 8.43
CA ALA A 255 20.49 17.68 7.85
C ALA A 255 21.96 17.19 7.96
N ASP A 256 22.24 16.23 8.85
CA ASP A 256 23.56 15.63 9.05
C ASP A 256 23.74 14.25 8.39
N ALA A 257 22.87 13.92 7.42
CA ALA A 257 22.92 12.68 6.66
C ALA A 257 24.24 12.53 5.88
N VAL A 258 24.86 11.37 6.02
CA VAL A 258 26.05 10.93 5.27
C VAL A 258 25.60 9.81 4.34
N SER A 259 25.94 9.89 3.06
CA SER A 259 25.52 8.94 2.02
C SER A 259 26.41 9.09 0.78
N PRO A 260 26.55 8.03 -0.06
CA PRO A 260 27.27 8.09 -1.33
C PRO A 260 26.54 8.90 -2.42
N HIS A 261 25.24 9.20 -2.25
CA HIS A 261 24.44 9.97 -3.21
C HIS A 261 24.15 11.40 -2.72
N SER A 262 23.65 12.25 -3.63
CA SER A 262 23.27 13.63 -3.33
C SER A 262 22.07 13.66 -2.35
N THR A 263 22.27 14.23 -1.16
CA THR A 263 21.24 14.36 -0.10
C THR A 263 20.81 15.81 0.14
N GLY A 264 19.58 16.02 0.63
CA GLY A 264 19.05 17.34 0.95
C GLY A 264 18.15 17.33 2.19
N TYR A 265 18.37 18.26 3.11
CA TYR A 265 17.46 18.44 4.24
C TYR A 265 16.08 18.90 3.74
N SER A 266 15.03 18.30 4.30
CA SER A 266 13.64 18.66 4.05
C SER A 266 12.83 18.56 5.34
N ARG A 267 12.41 19.72 5.85
CA ARG A 267 11.39 19.81 6.91
C ARG A 267 10.10 19.10 6.50
N TYR A 268 9.76 19.09 5.21
CA TYR A 268 8.55 18.45 4.72
C TYR A 268 8.45 16.99 5.15
N HIS A 269 9.55 16.23 5.15
CA HIS A 269 9.55 14.82 5.54
C HIS A 269 9.31 14.59 7.05
N LYS A 270 9.35 15.64 7.88
CA LYS A 270 8.95 15.65 9.29
C LYS A 270 7.57 16.28 9.54
N SER A 271 6.97 16.91 8.53
CA SER A 271 5.67 17.58 8.63
C SER A 271 4.53 16.55 8.59
N LYS A 272 3.43 16.85 9.30
CA LYS A 272 2.17 16.10 9.19
C LYS A 272 1.51 16.23 7.81
N PHE A 273 1.76 17.33 7.10
CA PHE A 273 1.30 17.53 5.72
C PHE A 273 2.12 16.76 4.68
N PHE A 274 3.10 15.93 5.07
CA PHE A 274 3.74 15.01 4.14
C PHE A 274 2.74 13.94 3.67
N CYS A 275 2.12 13.25 4.63
CA CYS A 275 1.15 12.19 4.35
C CYS A 275 -0.16 12.73 3.76
N SER A 276 -0.53 14.00 4.01
CA SER A 276 -1.73 14.61 3.44
C SER A 276 -1.74 14.55 1.91
N THR A 277 -0.56 14.66 1.27
CA THR A 277 -0.36 14.54 -0.18
C THR A 277 -1.16 13.41 -0.81
N CYS A 278 -1.25 12.27 -0.12
CA CYS A 278 -2.00 11.10 -0.57
C CYS A 278 -3.26 10.86 0.28
N HIS A 279 -3.22 11.09 1.59
CA HIS A 279 -4.25 10.64 2.55
C HIS A 279 -5.37 11.64 2.88
N ASP A 280 -5.85 12.39 1.89
CA ASP A 280 -7.11 13.16 1.94
C ASP A 280 -7.70 13.21 0.51
N VAL A 281 -8.17 12.05 0.03
CA VAL A 281 -8.52 11.85 -1.39
C VAL A 281 -9.90 12.40 -1.69
N SER A 282 -10.02 13.18 -2.78
CA SER A 282 -11.29 13.75 -3.24
C SER A 282 -11.44 13.65 -4.76
N ASN A 283 -12.69 13.67 -5.24
CA ASN A 283 -12.98 13.46 -6.64
C ASN A 283 -12.91 14.77 -7.46
N SER A 284 -11.74 15.05 -8.06
CA SER A 284 -11.55 16.24 -8.90
C SER A 284 -12.44 16.22 -10.15
N ALA A 285 -12.70 15.05 -10.74
CA ALA A 285 -13.48 14.94 -11.97
C ALA A 285 -14.94 15.39 -11.75
N LEU A 286 -15.50 15.08 -10.57
CA LEU A 286 -16.79 15.60 -10.16
C LEU A 286 -16.74 17.10 -9.80
N ALA A 287 -15.72 17.55 -9.09
CA ALA A 287 -15.56 18.96 -8.70
C ALA A 287 -15.43 19.89 -9.93
N ASN A 288 -14.67 19.45 -10.93
CA ASN A 288 -14.38 20.20 -12.15
C ASN A 288 -15.40 19.94 -13.27
N ARG A 289 -16.48 19.17 -13.03
CA ARG A 289 -17.46 18.74 -14.06
C ARG A 289 -18.02 19.88 -14.92
N ALA A 290 -18.14 21.10 -14.38
CA ALA A 290 -18.62 22.25 -15.15
C ALA A 290 -17.66 22.71 -16.28
N PHE A 291 -16.42 22.22 -16.28
CA PHE A 291 -15.31 22.68 -17.12
C PHE A 291 -14.89 21.68 -18.20
N THR A 292 -15.60 20.56 -18.42
CA THR A 292 -15.24 19.49 -19.40
C THR A 292 -14.92 19.97 -20.83
N ALA A 293 -15.36 21.18 -21.21
CA ALA A 293 -15.15 21.78 -22.53
C ALA A 293 -14.13 22.95 -22.55
N THR A 294 -13.45 23.27 -21.43
CA THR A 294 -12.37 24.27 -21.42
C THR A 294 -11.05 23.66 -21.89
N THR A 295 -10.18 24.49 -22.47
CA THR A 295 -8.84 24.10 -22.93
C THR A 295 -7.75 24.66 -22.02
N PRO A 296 -6.62 23.97 -21.84
CA PRO A 296 -5.47 24.51 -21.10
C PRO A 296 -4.96 25.83 -21.69
N GLY A 297 -4.30 26.65 -20.87
CA GLY A 297 -3.62 27.86 -21.31
C GLY A 297 -4.53 29.01 -21.75
N ASP A 298 -5.83 28.98 -21.41
CA ASP A 298 -6.80 30.00 -21.83
C ASP A 298 -6.63 31.38 -21.14
N GLY A 299 -5.76 31.47 -20.13
CA GLY A 299 -5.50 32.68 -19.36
C GLY A 299 -6.64 33.14 -18.44
N ALA A 300 -7.69 32.33 -18.23
CA ALA A 300 -8.90 32.73 -17.51
C ALA A 300 -9.51 31.64 -16.60
N THR A 301 -9.52 30.36 -16.99
CA THR A 301 -10.18 29.29 -16.25
C THR A 301 -9.41 28.94 -14.98
N VAL A 302 -10.05 29.08 -13.82
CA VAL A 302 -9.56 28.53 -12.55
C VAL A 302 -10.45 27.35 -12.20
N LEU A 303 -9.84 26.18 -11.98
CA LEU A 303 -10.58 24.96 -11.66
C LEU A 303 -10.84 24.88 -10.15
N PRO A 304 -12.01 24.36 -9.71
CA PRO A 304 -12.29 24.14 -8.29
C PRO A 304 -11.22 23.31 -7.56
N SER A 305 -10.64 22.30 -8.23
CA SER A 305 -9.53 21.50 -7.70
C SER A 305 -8.20 22.25 -7.54
N GLU A 306 -8.04 23.40 -8.19
CA GLU A 306 -6.89 24.29 -8.05
C GLU A 306 -7.18 25.45 -7.08
N GLU A 307 -8.43 25.92 -7.00
CA GLU A 307 -8.85 27.00 -6.11
C GLU A 307 -8.94 26.56 -4.64
N GLN A 308 -9.30 25.30 -4.37
CA GLN A 308 -9.60 24.78 -3.04
C GLN A 308 -8.83 23.49 -2.73
N SER A 309 -8.36 23.37 -1.49
CA SER A 309 -7.79 22.12 -0.94
C SER A 309 -8.77 20.93 -1.02
N ALA A 310 -8.26 19.70 -1.14
CA ALA A 310 -9.07 18.52 -1.41
C ALA A 310 -10.24 18.29 -0.44
N PHE A 311 -10.08 18.61 0.86
CA PHE A 311 -11.13 18.44 1.87
C PHE A 311 -12.41 19.27 1.61
N ALA A 312 -12.35 20.30 0.76
CA ALA A 312 -13.46 21.21 0.49
C ALA A 312 -14.52 20.67 -0.50
N TYR A 313 -14.19 19.62 -1.26
CA TYR A 313 -15.08 18.98 -2.24
C TYR A 313 -15.12 17.46 -2.05
N HIS A 314 -16.17 16.81 -2.55
CA HIS A 314 -16.59 15.46 -2.12
C HIS A 314 -15.44 14.43 -2.06
N GLY A 315 -15.29 13.84 -0.88
CA GLY A 315 -14.20 12.95 -0.51
C GLY A 315 -14.45 11.48 -0.82
N VAL A 316 -13.37 10.80 -1.22
CA VAL A 316 -13.25 9.34 -1.21
C VAL A 316 -12.62 8.89 0.11
N GLU A 317 -11.62 9.61 0.59
CA GLU A 317 -10.91 9.35 1.84
C GLU A 317 -10.79 10.65 2.66
N ARG A 318 -10.85 10.53 3.99
CA ARG A 318 -10.73 11.65 4.92
C ARG A 318 -9.69 11.46 6.02
N THR A 319 -8.76 10.51 5.88
CA THR A 319 -7.79 10.13 6.91
C THR A 319 -7.03 11.31 7.52
N PHE A 320 -6.46 12.20 6.71
CA PHE A 320 -5.74 13.37 7.20
C PHE A 320 -6.69 14.43 7.78
N SER A 321 -7.88 14.60 7.20
CA SER A 321 -8.94 15.45 7.78
C SER A 321 -9.37 14.98 9.17
N GLU A 322 -9.60 13.68 9.33
CA GLU A 322 -9.92 13.04 10.61
C GLU A 322 -8.78 13.22 11.63
N PHE A 323 -7.53 13.09 11.18
CA PHE A 323 -6.34 13.34 12.00
C PHE A 323 -6.24 14.81 12.44
N MET A 324 -6.40 15.77 11.53
CA MET A 324 -6.36 17.20 11.84
C MET A 324 -7.49 17.64 12.78
N LEU A 325 -8.61 16.93 12.79
CA LEU A 325 -9.73 17.14 13.72
C LEU A 325 -9.53 16.52 15.10
N SER A 326 -8.51 15.68 15.31
CA SER A 326 -8.15 15.11 16.62
C SER A 326 -7.29 16.05 17.49
N ASP A 327 -7.03 15.65 18.75
CA ASP A 327 -5.99 16.25 19.59
C ASP A 327 -4.59 16.16 18.95
N TYR A 328 -4.27 15.02 18.32
CA TYR A 328 -2.96 14.77 17.71
C TYR A 328 -2.67 15.68 16.51
N GLY A 329 -3.73 16.14 15.84
CA GLY A 329 -3.67 17.11 14.75
C GLY A 329 -3.35 18.54 15.19
N GLN A 330 -3.39 18.86 16.49
CA GLN A 330 -3.14 20.20 17.01
C GLN A 330 -1.65 20.60 17.03
N PRO A 331 -1.32 21.90 17.14
CA PRO A 331 0.06 22.34 17.38
C PRO A 331 0.65 21.67 18.64
N GLY A 332 1.84 21.08 18.50
CA GLY A 332 2.50 20.29 19.56
C GLY A 332 2.05 18.83 19.67
N GLY A 333 0.89 18.46 19.10
CA GLY A 333 0.32 17.11 19.22
C GLY A 333 -0.13 16.77 20.65
N ALA A 334 -0.32 15.47 20.93
CA ALA A 334 -0.82 15.01 22.22
C ALA A 334 -0.29 13.61 22.62
N PRO A 335 -0.27 13.26 23.92
CA PRO A 335 0.07 11.90 24.37
C PRO A 335 -0.90 10.88 23.79
N GLY A 336 -0.41 9.72 23.34
CA GLY A 336 -1.26 8.59 22.96
C GLY A 336 -1.91 7.89 24.15
N ILE A 337 -2.67 6.83 23.88
CA ILE A 337 -3.45 6.05 24.86
C ILE A 337 -3.37 4.56 24.54
N GLY A 338 -3.67 3.71 25.53
CA GLY A 338 -3.59 2.27 25.39
C GLY A 338 -2.16 1.85 24.97
N PRO A 339 -1.99 1.06 23.90
CA PRO A 339 -0.66 0.69 23.37
C PRO A 339 0.24 1.87 22.97
N TYR A 340 -0.32 3.06 22.79
CA TYR A 340 0.40 4.28 22.36
C TYR A 340 0.68 5.27 23.51
N GLU A 341 0.50 4.87 24.77
CA GLU A 341 0.81 5.74 25.91
C GLU A 341 2.33 6.09 26.00
N PRO A 342 2.72 7.26 26.54
CA PRO A 342 4.13 7.69 26.61
C PRO A 342 5.10 6.76 27.35
N SER A 343 4.61 5.89 28.24
CA SER A 343 5.39 4.88 28.95
C SER A 343 5.80 3.69 28.08
N SER A 344 4.99 3.39 27.06
CA SER A 344 5.06 2.16 26.27
C SER A 344 5.39 2.43 24.80
N PHE A 345 5.14 3.65 24.33
CA PHE A 345 5.39 4.10 22.97
C PHE A 345 6.34 5.31 22.96
N VAL A 346 7.40 5.23 22.15
CA VAL A 346 8.46 6.24 22.08
C VAL A 346 8.43 6.91 20.71
N THR A 347 8.42 8.24 20.71
CA THR A 347 8.51 9.07 19.49
C THR A 347 9.72 9.99 19.59
N SER A 348 10.11 10.64 18.48
CA SER A 348 11.18 11.67 18.51
C SER A 348 10.75 13.00 19.16
N ARG A 349 9.56 13.06 19.78
CA ARG A 349 8.93 14.29 20.24
C ARG A 349 9.03 14.41 21.76
N PRO A 350 9.24 15.61 22.33
CA PRO A 350 9.29 15.79 23.77
C PRO A 350 8.07 15.18 24.49
N GLY A 351 8.32 14.32 25.47
CA GLY A 351 7.26 13.64 26.22
C GLY A 351 6.56 12.50 25.47
N ASN A 352 7.15 11.97 24.39
CA ASN A 352 6.62 10.88 23.56
C ASN A 352 5.19 11.17 23.02
N VAL A 353 4.90 12.43 22.71
CA VAL A 353 3.63 12.82 22.10
C VAL A 353 3.55 12.36 20.63
N ILE A 354 2.33 12.22 20.12
CA ILE A 354 2.02 11.97 18.70
C ILE A 354 1.56 13.28 18.07
N ALA A 355 2.17 13.67 16.95
CA ALA A 355 1.81 14.86 16.19
C ALA A 355 1.90 14.69 14.65
N THR A 356 2.18 13.46 14.19
CA THR A 356 2.34 13.07 12.78
C THR A 356 1.84 11.65 12.54
N CYS A 357 1.32 11.37 11.35
CA CYS A 357 1.01 10.00 10.91
C CYS A 357 2.26 9.09 10.96
N GLN A 358 3.42 9.67 10.66
CA GLN A 358 4.73 9.01 10.69
C GLN A 358 5.13 8.51 12.08
N ASP A 359 4.62 9.09 13.19
CA ASP A 359 4.94 8.59 14.53
C ASP A 359 4.51 7.11 14.68
N CYS A 360 3.34 6.74 14.13
CA CYS A 360 2.78 5.39 14.20
C CYS A 360 3.08 4.52 12.96
N HIS A 361 3.16 5.11 11.76
CA HIS A 361 3.34 4.37 10.49
C HIS A 361 4.78 4.39 9.95
N MET A 362 5.68 5.14 10.58
CA MET A 362 7.12 5.09 10.30
C MET A 362 7.90 5.11 11.62
N PRO A 363 7.56 4.23 12.59
CA PRO A 363 8.07 4.30 13.95
C PRO A 363 9.59 4.23 13.94
N GLN A 364 10.22 5.03 14.80
CA GLN A 364 11.66 5.21 14.76
C GLN A 364 12.37 4.16 15.63
N ARG A 365 13.51 3.68 15.14
CA ARG A 365 14.39 2.72 15.80
C ARG A 365 15.79 3.29 16.01
N THR A 366 16.59 2.60 16.82
CA THR A 366 18.02 2.91 16.97
C THR A 366 18.82 2.11 15.96
N GLY A 367 19.46 2.77 14.99
CA GLY A 367 20.21 2.08 13.94
C GLY A 367 20.70 2.99 12.82
N PRO A 368 21.51 2.47 11.89
CA PRO A 368 21.87 3.18 10.66
C PRO A 368 20.68 3.21 9.70
N GLY A 369 20.75 4.09 8.69
CA GLY A 369 19.77 4.11 7.60
C GLY A 369 20.24 3.44 6.31
N CYS A 370 21.45 2.90 6.29
CA CYS A 370 22.19 2.36 5.15
C CYS A 370 23.24 1.39 5.74
N ASP A 371 23.51 0.23 5.16
CA ASP A 371 24.52 -0.71 5.66
C ASP A 371 25.96 -0.33 5.28
N GLU A 372 26.14 0.31 4.12
CA GLU A 372 27.43 0.82 3.65
C GLU A 372 27.82 2.18 4.25
N PHE A 373 29.14 2.42 4.31
CA PHE A 373 29.82 3.65 4.75
C PHE A 373 29.65 4.03 6.23
N ASP A 374 30.22 5.17 6.65
CA ASP A 374 30.08 5.75 8.00
C ASP A 374 28.66 6.32 8.25
N ALA A 375 27.63 5.51 7.97
CA ALA A 375 26.22 5.85 8.12
C ALA A 375 25.88 6.02 9.61
N ARG A 376 25.61 7.26 10.03
CA ARG A 376 25.35 7.58 11.46
C ARG A 376 24.26 6.70 12.06
N ILE A 377 24.57 6.07 13.19
CA ILE A 377 23.59 5.39 14.03
C ILE A 377 22.66 6.45 14.65
N ARG A 378 21.39 6.44 14.28
CA ARG A 378 20.38 7.39 14.77
C ARG A 378 19.60 6.81 15.94
N PRO A 379 19.23 7.60 16.97
CA PRO A 379 19.59 9.01 17.16
C PRO A 379 21.01 9.22 17.72
N THR A 380 21.68 8.16 18.19
CA THR A 380 22.85 8.23 19.10
C THR A 380 24.07 8.99 18.59
N GLU A 381 24.28 9.06 17.28
CA GLU A 381 25.40 9.75 16.63
C GLU A 381 24.98 11.03 15.87
N SER A 382 23.69 11.38 15.92
CA SER A 382 23.18 12.61 15.30
C SER A 382 23.30 13.78 16.28
N VAL A 383 24.33 14.61 16.08
CA VAL A 383 24.47 15.88 16.82
C VAL A 383 23.39 16.88 16.42
N GLU A 384 22.94 16.83 15.16
CA GLU A 384 21.96 17.79 14.63
C GLU A 384 20.52 17.43 14.99
N HIS A 385 20.21 16.13 15.05
CA HIS A 385 18.88 15.61 15.36
C HIS A 385 18.92 14.56 16.48
N PRO A 386 19.32 14.94 17.70
CA PRO A 386 19.59 14.01 18.82
C PRO A 386 18.34 13.29 19.36
N LEU A 387 17.15 13.59 18.85
CA LEU A 387 15.89 12.90 19.17
C LEU A 387 15.38 12.00 18.03
N GLY A 388 15.94 12.11 16.82
CA GLY A 388 15.43 11.41 15.63
C GLY A 388 16.15 10.09 15.34
N GLY A 389 15.43 8.98 15.48
CA GLY A 389 15.88 7.63 15.11
C GLY A 389 15.66 7.29 13.63
N GLN A 390 16.10 6.11 13.21
CA GLN A 390 15.85 5.62 11.86
C GLN A 390 14.38 5.22 11.70
N GLY A 391 13.67 5.80 10.72
CA GLY A 391 12.26 5.48 10.47
C GLY A 391 12.13 4.20 9.64
N ILE A 392 11.40 3.20 10.14
CA ILE A 392 11.32 1.87 9.51
C ILE A 392 10.23 1.72 8.45
N HIS A 393 9.58 2.78 7.98
CA HIS A 393 8.65 2.71 6.83
C HIS A 393 7.58 1.59 6.93
N ASP A 394 6.96 1.39 8.11
CA ASP A 394 5.86 0.41 8.32
C ASP A 394 4.52 0.91 7.73
N LEU A 395 4.52 1.07 6.41
CA LEU A 395 3.45 1.64 5.58
C LEU A 395 2.39 0.57 5.21
N THR A 396 2.16 -0.37 6.13
CA THR A 396 1.31 -1.57 5.94
C THR A 396 -0.17 -1.26 6.11
N GLY A 397 -0.52 -0.42 7.09
CA GLY A 397 -1.91 -0.11 7.44
C GLY A 397 -2.66 -1.32 7.98
N GLY A 398 -3.98 -1.36 7.82
CA GLY A 398 -4.82 -2.47 8.30
C GLY A 398 -5.00 -3.63 7.31
N ASN A 399 -4.42 -3.57 6.10
CA ASN A 399 -4.65 -4.57 5.06
C ASN A 399 -3.68 -5.75 5.16
N ALA A 400 -4.01 -6.74 5.97
CA ALA A 400 -3.25 -7.99 6.05
C ALA A 400 -3.47 -8.91 4.83
N PHE A 401 -4.58 -8.74 4.09
CA PHE A 401 -4.99 -9.67 3.05
C PHE A 401 -4.13 -9.60 1.77
N ILE A 402 -3.89 -8.40 1.25
CA ILE A 402 -3.16 -8.27 -0.02
C ILE A 402 -1.69 -8.72 0.07
N PRO A 403 -0.92 -8.38 1.13
CA PRO A 403 0.43 -8.92 1.29
C PRO A 403 0.44 -10.46 1.39
N TRP A 404 -0.50 -11.05 2.12
CA TRP A 404 -0.66 -12.52 2.19
C TRP A 404 -0.89 -13.14 0.81
N ILE A 405 -1.80 -12.58 0.02
CA ILE A 405 -2.11 -13.08 -1.33
C ILE A 405 -0.92 -12.93 -2.27
N LEU A 406 -0.24 -11.79 -2.28
CA LEU A 406 0.93 -11.58 -3.13
C LEU A 406 2.05 -12.56 -2.79
N ALA A 407 2.34 -12.80 -1.50
CA ALA A 407 3.28 -13.82 -1.05
C ALA A 407 2.90 -15.21 -1.57
N SER A 408 1.60 -15.57 -1.54
CA SER A 408 1.12 -16.88 -2.00
C SER A 408 1.33 -17.13 -3.51
N THR A 409 1.65 -16.10 -4.30
CA THR A 409 1.97 -16.27 -5.73
C THR A 409 3.43 -16.64 -6.01
N VAL A 410 4.29 -16.66 -4.98
CA VAL A 410 5.73 -16.94 -5.09
C VAL A 410 5.99 -18.41 -4.71
N PRO A 411 6.54 -19.26 -5.61
CA PRO A 411 6.71 -20.70 -5.37
C PRO A 411 7.55 -21.10 -4.15
N THR A 412 8.43 -20.21 -3.67
CA THR A 412 9.26 -20.41 -2.47
C THR A 412 8.58 -19.91 -1.18
N SER A 413 7.40 -19.28 -1.26
CA SER A 413 6.71 -18.75 -0.09
C SER A 413 6.17 -19.87 0.82
N PRO A 414 6.30 -19.75 2.16
CA PRO A 414 5.64 -20.66 3.11
C PRO A 414 4.12 -20.79 2.91
N ASN A 415 3.46 -19.78 2.32
CA ASN A 415 2.03 -19.79 2.03
C ASN A 415 1.69 -19.97 0.54
N TYR A 416 2.59 -20.53 -0.28
CA TYR A 416 2.37 -20.68 -1.72
C TYR A 416 1.07 -21.41 -2.05
N ASP A 417 0.27 -20.79 -2.92
CA ASP A 417 -1.00 -21.32 -3.41
C ASP A 417 -1.02 -21.28 -4.96
N PRO A 418 -1.11 -22.44 -5.64
CA PRO A 418 -1.07 -22.51 -7.10
C PRO A 418 -2.33 -21.95 -7.78
N GLU A 419 -3.46 -21.88 -7.08
CA GLU A 419 -4.68 -21.25 -7.60
C GLU A 419 -4.54 -19.72 -7.58
N ASN A 420 -4.01 -19.14 -6.50
CA ASN A 420 -3.66 -17.72 -6.43
C ASN A 420 -2.63 -17.33 -7.49
N ALA A 421 -1.58 -18.13 -7.64
CA ALA A 421 -0.60 -17.94 -8.70
C ALA A 421 -1.26 -18.00 -10.10
N SER A 422 -2.12 -18.97 -10.37
CA SER A 422 -2.85 -19.11 -11.64
C SER A 422 -3.80 -17.94 -11.92
N LEU A 423 -4.49 -17.43 -10.89
CA LEU A 423 -5.42 -16.32 -11.01
C LEU A 423 -4.73 -14.98 -11.27
N LEU A 424 -3.58 -14.71 -10.64
CA LEU A 424 -2.88 -13.42 -10.77
C LEU A 424 -1.81 -13.40 -11.87
N ARG A 425 -1.19 -14.55 -12.21
CA ARG A 425 -0.15 -14.66 -13.24
C ARG A 425 -0.71 -14.97 -14.64
N GLN A 426 -1.91 -14.50 -14.95
CA GLN A 426 -2.49 -14.54 -16.31
C GLN A 426 -1.75 -13.63 -17.31
N GLY A 427 -0.94 -12.69 -16.80
CA GLY A 427 -0.04 -11.82 -17.55
C GLY A 427 -0.66 -10.50 -18.05
N PRO A 428 0.18 -9.53 -18.46
CA PRO A 428 -0.23 -8.15 -18.75
C PRO A 428 -1.09 -7.98 -20.01
N ASN A 429 -1.29 -9.04 -20.79
CA ASN A 429 -2.27 -9.07 -21.90
C ASN A 429 -3.69 -9.44 -21.44
N ALA A 430 -3.83 -10.05 -20.27
CA ALA A 430 -5.11 -10.48 -19.69
C ALA A 430 -5.60 -9.51 -18.60
N LEU A 431 -4.70 -9.09 -17.71
CA LEU A 431 -5.02 -8.33 -16.49
C LEU A 431 -4.37 -6.93 -16.41
N THR A 432 -3.58 -6.54 -17.40
CA THR A 432 -2.60 -5.41 -17.35
C THR A 432 -1.48 -5.61 -16.34
N LEU A 433 -1.76 -6.22 -15.18
CA LEU A 433 -0.80 -6.60 -14.14
C LEU A 433 0.28 -7.55 -14.64
N ASP A 434 1.51 -7.25 -14.25
CA ASP A 434 2.68 -8.13 -14.31
C ASP A 434 3.32 -8.16 -12.91
N LEU A 435 3.34 -9.35 -12.28
CA LEU A 435 3.91 -9.52 -10.94
C LEU A 435 5.44 -9.64 -10.94
N ASP A 436 6.05 -9.86 -12.11
CA ASP A 436 7.50 -9.97 -12.28
C ASP A 436 8.13 -8.66 -12.78
N ALA A 437 7.31 -7.65 -13.04
CA ALA A 437 7.74 -6.31 -13.41
C ALA A 437 8.17 -5.49 -12.18
N GLY A 438 9.33 -4.83 -12.28
CA GLY A 438 9.87 -3.96 -11.22
C GLY A 438 10.76 -4.74 -10.26
N LEU A 439 10.70 -4.39 -8.98
CA LEU A 439 11.32 -5.16 -7.90
C LEU A 439 10.46 -6.42 -7.63
N GLY A 440 11.10 -7.59 -7.62
CA GLY A 440 10.42 -8.86 -7.41
C GLY A 440 9.73 -8.96 -6.03
N LEU A 441 8.60 -9.68 -6.00
CA LEU A 441 7.87 -9.97 -4.77
C LEU A 441 8.75 -10.72 -3.77
N ASP A 442 8.88 -10.16 -2.56
CA ASP A 442 9.58 -10.76 -1.43
C ASP A 442 8.55 -11.41 -0.49
N PRO A 443 8.44 -12.75 -0.44
CA PRO A 443 7.44 -13.42 0.37
C PRO A 443 7.66 -13.22 1.87
N HIS A 444 8.91 -13.07 2.35
CA HIS A 444 9.19 -12.86 3.77
C HIS A 444 8.76 -11.45 4.20
N ALA A 445 9.09 -10.43 3.40
CA ALA A 445 8.64 -9.05 3.62
C ALA A 445 7.12 -8.91 3.59
N LEU A 446 6.46 -9.59 2.63
CA LEU A 446 5.00 -9.59 2.47
C LEU A 446 4.27 -10.32 3.61
N LEU A 447 4.77 -11.48 4.06
CA LEU A 447 4.20 -12.18 5.21
C LEU A 447 4.43 -11.39 6.51
N ALA A 448 5.62 -10.82 6.70
CA ALA A 448 5.92 -9.92 7.82
C ALA A 448 4.99 -8.69 7.80
N ALA A 449 4.67 -8.15 6.63
CA ALA A 449 3.71 -7.05 6.47
C ALA A 449 2.26 -7.45 6.82
N SER A 450 1.83 -8.65 6.42
CA SER A 450 0.53 -9.21 6.84
C SER A 450 0.44 -9.31 8.37
N ASN A 451 1.49 -9.84 9.01
CA ASN A 451 1.59 -9.93 10.47
C ASN A 451 1.59 -8.55 11.15
N ARG A 452 2.34 -7.57 10.62
CA ARG A 452 2.32 -6.19 11.12
C ARG A 452 0.92 -5.57 11.02
N ALA A 453 0.23 -5.72 9.90
CA ALA A 453 -1.14 -5.21 9.74
C ALA A 453 -2.12 -5.81 10.77
N VAL A 454 -2.06 -7.12 11.06
CA VAL A 454 -2.84 -7.74 12.14
C VAL A 454 -2.50 -7.14 13.51
N MET A 455 -1.21 -6.92 13.81
CA MET A 455 -0.80 -6.30 15.08
C MET A 455 -1.25 -4.84 15.22
N GLN A 456 -1.23 -4.06 14.13
CA GLN A 456 -1.75 -2.69 14.11
C GLN A 456 -3.27 -2.69 14.37
N LEU A 457 -4.04 -3.61 13.77
CA LEU A 457 -5.47 -3.79 14.04
C LEU A 457 -5.77 -4.16 15.50
N LYS A 458 -4.99 -5.07 16.09
CA LYS A 458 -5.12 -5.44 17.52
C LYS A 458 -4.79 -4.29 18.47
N ARG A 459 -3.87 -3.41 18.10
CA ARG A 459 -3.51 -2.22 18.90
C ARG A 459 -4.50 -1.05 18.73
N ALA A 460 -5.24 -1.03 17.63
CA ALA A 460 -6.11 0.09 17.26
C ALA A 460 -7.32 0.31 18.19
N ALA A 461 -7.75 -0.72 18.94
CA ALA A 461 -8.88 -0.62 19.85
C ALA A 461 -8.79 -1.51 21.11
N ALA A 462 -9.59 -1.18 22.12
CA ALA A 462 -9.88 -2.04 23.26
C ALA A 462 -11.39 -2.04 23.56
N ILE A 463 -11.89 -3.11 24.18
CA ILE A 463 -13.22 -3.13 24.82
C ILE A 463 -13.02 -2.95 26.33
N GLU A 464 -13.65 -1.92 26.88
CA GLU A 464 -13.55 -1.55 28.29
C GLU A 464 -14.93 -1.58 28.99
N GLN A 465 -14.93 -1.51 30.32
CA GLN A 465 -16.13 -1.23 31.14
C GLN A 465 -17.32 -2.18 30.90
N LEU A 466 -17.03 -3.43 30.49
CA LEU A 466 -18.04 -4.46 30.24
C LEU A 466 -18.86 -4.78 31.51
N ALA A 467 -20.18 -4.59 31.43
CA ALA A 467 -21.13 -4.92 32.47
C ALA A 467 -22.40 -5.55 31.88
N TYR A 468 -22.90 -6.62 32.52
CA TYR A 468 -24.12 -7.31 32.13
C TYR A 468 -24.95 -7.66 33.37
N ASP A 469 -26.27 -7.45 33.28
CA ASP A 469 -27.24 -7.87 34.30
C ASP A 469 -28.13 -8.99 33.74
N PRO A 470 -28.01 -10.25 34.22
CA PRO A 470 -28.78 -11.38 33.70
C PRO A 470 -30.26 -11.32 34.07
N ALA A 471 -30.67 -10.50 35.05
CA ALA A 471 -32.06 -10.36 35.47
C ALA A 471 -32.85 -9.40 34.57
N THR A 472 -32.22 -8.36 34.05
CA THR A 472 -32.84 -7.42 33.10
C THR A 472 -32.49 -7.73 31.64
N GLY A 473 -31.32 -8.31 31.39
CA GLY A 473 -30.73 -8.47 30.06
C GLY A 473 -29.87 -7.28 29.62
N ALA A 474 -29.73 -6.23 30.46
CA ALA A 474 -28.96 -5.04 30.11
C ALA A 474 -27.46 -5.36 29.97
N LEU A 475 -26.87 -4.97 28.84
CA LEU A 475 -25.44 -5.07 28.54
C LEU A 475 -24.91 -3.68 28.18
N SER A 476 -23.79 -3.28 28.77
CA SER A 476 -23.04 -2.07 28.39
C SER A 476 -21.54 -2.35 28.31
N PHE A 477 -20.86 -1.69 27.37
CA PHE A 477 -19.41 -1.73 27.22
C PHE A 477 -18.94 -0.51 26.43
N ARG A 478 -17.65 -0.20 26.52
CA ARG A 478 -17.00 0.86 25.76
C ARG A 478 -16.13 0.26 24.66
N ILE A 479 -16.14 0.85 23.47
CA ILE A 479 -15.12 0.61 22.45
C ILE A 479 -14.21 1.83 22.39
N GLN A 480 -12.96 1.66 22.85
CA GLN A 480 -11.97 2.73 22.84
C GLN A 480 -11.21 2.71 21.50
N ASN A 481 -11.18 3.84 20.78
CA ASN A 481 -10.31 4.05 19.62
C ASN A 481 -8.95 4.58 20.09
N HIS A 482 -7.86 3.88 19.75
CA HIS A 482 -6.49 4.29 20.07
C HIS A 482 -5.79 5.03 18.92
N THR A 483 -6.41 5.11 17.73
CA THR A 483 -5.81 5.70 16.53
C THR A 483 -5.94 7.22 16.47
N GLY A 484 -5.17 7.84 15.57
CA GLY A 484 -5.18 9.29 15.38
C GLY A 484 -6.32 9.84 14.51
N HIS A 485 -7.12 8.97 13.90
CA HIS A 485 -8.17 9.26 12.91
C HIS A 485 -9.44 8.48 13.26
N LYS A 486 -10.49 8.46 12.41
CA LYS A 486 -11.63 7.58 12.70
C LYS A 486 -11.18 6.13 12.65
N LEU A 487 -11.84 5.29 13.43
CA LEU A 487 -11.65 3.85 13.40
C LEU A 487 -12.87 3.20 12.74
N ILE A 488 -12.74 2.60 11.56
CA ILE A 488 -11.57 2.56 10.65
C ILE A 488 -11.46 3.82 9.78
N THR A 489 -10.30 4.02 9.14
CA THR A 489 -10.06 5.11 8.17
C THR A 489 -9.64 4.55 6.81
N GLY A 490 -9.33 5.43 5.85
CA GLY A 490 -8.91 5.09 4.50
C GLY A 490 -10.09 4.98 3.51
N TYR A 491 -9.83 4.35 2.36
CA TYR A 491 -10.84 3.99 1.36
C TYR A 491 -12.05 3.25 2.01
N PRO A 492 -13.29 3.76 1.90
CA PRO A 492 -14.40 3.28 2.73
C PRO A 492 -15.10 2.04 2.18
N GLU A 493 -15.17 1.86 0.86
CA GLU A 493 -16.06 0.87 0.26
C GLU A 493 -15.64 -0.58 0.60
N GLY A 494 -16.63 -1.37 1.01
CA GLY A 494 -16.44 -2.75 1.42
C GLY A 494 -15.72 -2.95 2.76
N ARG A 495 -15.14 -1.93 3.39
CA ARG A 495 -14.46 -2.08 4.68
C ARG A 495 -15.44 -1.86 5.84
N ARG A 496 -15.38 -2.70 6.86
CA ARG A 496 -16.17 -2.53 8.09
C ARG A 496 -15.46 -3.06 9.31
N MET A 497 -15.80 -2.52 10.47
CA MET A 497 -15.72 -3.28 11.73
C MET A 497 -17.13 -3.68 12.17
N PHE A 498 -17.23 -4.69 13.03
CA PHE A 498 -18.49 -5.01 13.68
C PHE A 498 -18.26 -5.62 15.06
N VAL A 499 -19.20 -5.37 15.98
CA VAL A 499 -19.24 -6.06 17.27
C VAL A 499 -20.07 -7.33 17.13
N GLY A 500 -19.45 -8.48 17.41
CA GLY A 500 -20.16 -9.71 17.69
C GLY A 500 -20.39 -9.85 19.21
N VAL A 501 -21.64 -10.07 19.62
CA VAL A 501 -21.99 -10.33 21.04
C VAL A 501 -22.57 -11.72 21.15
N ARG A 502 -22.03 -12.57 22.03
CA ARG A 502 -22.52 -13.93 22.28
C ARG A 502 -22.91 -14.10 23.74
N LEU A 503 -24.17 -14.47 23.98
CA LEU A 503 -24.71 -14.79 25.30
C LEU A 503 -24.84 -16.30 25.47
N TYR A 504 -24.35 -16.83 26.60
CA TYR A 504 -24.41 -18.25 26.93
C TYR A 504 -25.18 -18.52 28.22
N GLN A 505 -25.67 -19.74 28.35
CA GLN A 505 -26.08 -20.36 29.61
C GLN A 505 -25.37 -21.72 29.72
N GLY A 506 -24.32 -21.78 30.54
CA GLY A 506 -23.32 -22.84 30.49
C GLY A 506 -22.70 -22.93 29.10
N ALA A 507 -22.74 -24.12 28.49
CA ALA A 507 -22.23 -24.34 27.13
C ALA A 507 -23.23 -23.95 26.01
N ASN A 508 -24.49 -23.61 26.33
CA ASN A 508 -25.52 -23.33 25.33
C ASN A 508 -25.48 -21.86 24.92
N LEU A 509 -25.34 -21.57 23.62
CA LEU A 509 -25.55 -20.23 23.07
C LEU A 509 -27.04 -19.86 23.17
N LEU A 510 -27.37 -18.83 23.94
CA LEU A 510 -28.72 -18.29 24.08
C LEU A 510 -29.05 -17.23 23.01
N HIS A 511 -28.07 -16.41 22.64
CA HIS A 511 -28.25 -15.32 21.66
C HIS A 511 -26.93 -14.89 21.02
N GLU A 512 -26.94 -14.55 19.74
CA GLU A 512 -25.82 -13.91 19.04
C GLU A 512 -26.26 -12.63 18.29
N VAL A 513 -25.54 -11.53 18.52
CA VAL A 513 -25.70 -10.27 17.79
C VAL A 513 -24.60 -10.17 16.72
N ASN A 514 -24.99 -9.78 15.51
CA ASN A 514 -24.13 -9.70 14.32
C ASN A 514 -23.31 -10.98 14.04
N PRO A 515 -23.96 -12.16 13.95
CA PRO A 515 -23.27 -13.39 13.57
C PRO A 515 -22.67 -13.28 12.16
N TYR A 516 -21.39 -13.67 12.04
CA TYR A 516 -20.67 -13.76 10.78
C TYR A 516 -20.68 -15.19 10.24
N ASP A 517 -21.06 -15.38 8.98
CA ASP A 517 -21.04 -16.69 8.33
C ASP A 517 -19.77 -16.84 7.48
N GLY A 518 -18.84 -17.66 7.95
CA GLY A 518 -17.55 -17.91 7.26
C GLY A 518 -17.65 -18.72 5.97
N ALA A 519 -18.78 -19.38 5.70
CA ALA A 519 -19.01 -20.04 4.41
C ALA A 519 -19.53 -19.04 3.36
N ALA A 520 -20.41 -18.12 3.78
CA ALA A 520 -20.91 -17.04 2.94
C ALA A 520 -19.89 -15.89 2.75
N GLY A 521 -19.03 -15.63 3.74
CA GLY A 521 -18.07 -14.52 3.75
C GLY A 521 -18.66 -13.17 4.17
N THR A 522 -19.78 -13.16 4.89
CA THR A 522 -20.48 -11.93 5.29
C THR A 522 -21.32 -12.12 6.57
N LEU A 523 -21.82 -11.01 7.13
CA LEU A 523 -22.76 -11.02 8.25
C LEU A 523 -24.11 -11.60 7.81
N LYS A 524 -24.80 -12.28 8.72
CA LYS A 524 -26.16 -12.79 8.49
C LYS A 524 -27.19 -11.68 8.73
N GLY A 525 -28.30 -11.74 8.00
CA GLY A 525 -29.42 -10.79 8.17
C GLY A 525 -29.22 -9.42 7.53
N LEU A 526 -28.22 -9.23 6.67
CA LEU A 526 -28.00 -7.96 5.97
C LEU A 526 -29.14 -7.71 4.97
N ALA A 527 -29.89 -6.63 5.19
CA ALA A 527 -30.93 -6.21 4.27
C ALA A 527 -30.33 -5.84 2.90
N GLY A 528 -30.95 -6.32 1.83
CA GLY A 528 -30.50 -6.01 0.46
C GLY A 528 -29.27 -6.77 -0.04
N SER A 529 -28.63 -7.64 0.76
CA SER A 529 -27.55 -8.53 0.32
C SER A 529 -28.09 -9.93 0.01
N PRO A 530 -28.24 -10.35 -1.27
CA PRO A 530 -28.76 -11.68 -1.61
C PRO A 530 -27.83 -12.83 -1.17
N GLY A 531 -26.55 -12.52 -0.95
CA GLY A 531 -25.54 -13.46 -0.44
C GLY A 531 -25.50 -13.60 1.08
N SER A 532 -26.22 -12.75 1.83
CA SER A 532 -26.31 -12.82 3.29
C SER A 532 -27.28 -13.93 3.73
N PRO A 533 -26.84 -14.89 4.57
CA PRO A 533 -27.75 -15.89 5.12
C PRO A 533 -28.80 -15.27 6.05
N ALA A 534 -29.98 -15.89 6.13
CA ALA A 534 -31.01 -15.47 7.08
C ALA A 534 -30.56 -15.71 8.54
N LEU A 535 -31.04 -14.85 9.44
CA LEU A 535 -30.83 -15.00 10.89
C LEU A 535 -31.52 -16.27 11.42
N GLY A 536 -30.85 -16.95 12.34
CA GLY A 536 -31.41 -18.02 13.16
C GLY A 536 -32.39 -17.50 14.22
N ALA A 537 -33.09 -18.41 14.90
CA ALA A 537 -34.09 -18.06 15.92
C ALA A 537 -33.51 -17.42 17.20
N ALA A 538 -32.20 -17.54 17.41
CA ALA A 538 -31.43 -16.99 18.53
C ALA A 538 -30.36 -15.99 18.03
N GLU A 539 -30.65 -15.30 16.93
CA GLU A 539 -29.72 -14.37 16.29
C GLU A 539 -30.40 -13.02 16.02
N SER A 540 -29.65 -11.93 16.11
CA SER A 540 -30.09 -10.60 15.68
C SER A 540 -29.00 -9.88 14.91
N HIS A 541 -29.40 -8.97 14.02
CA HIS A 541 -28.50 -8.02 13.37
C HIS A 541 -28.77 -6.62 13.94
N ASP A 542 -27.71 -5.89 14.26
CA ASP A 542 -27.74 -4.51 14.73
C ASP A 542 -26.70 -3.68 13.95
N ASP A 543 -27.20 -2.84 13.04
CA ASP A 543 -26.42 -2.02 12.13
C ASP A 543 -25.66 -0.88 12.83
N ALA A 544 -26.14 -0.45 14.02
CA ALA A 544 -25.41 0.55 14.83
C ALA A 544 -24.07 0.00 15.33
N LEU A 545 -23.99 -1.31 15.54
CA LEU A 545 -22.78 -2.05 15.93
C LEU A 545 -21.96 -2.56 14.73
N VAL A 546 -22.26 -2.09 13.52
CA VAL A 546 -21.43 -2.25 12.32
C VAL A 546 -20.87 -0.89 11.93
N TYR A 547 -19.58 -0.68 12.17
CA TYR A 547 -18.88 0.59 11.96
C TYR A 547 -18.26 0.63 10.57
N GLU A 548 -18.83 1.46 9.70
CA GLU A 548 -18.51 1.52 8.28
C GLU A 548 -18.96 2.85 7.67
N ALA A 549 -18.52 3.14 6.44
CA ALA A 549 -18.97 4.30 5.68
C ALA A 549 -19.63 3.87 4.37
N HIS A 550 -20.84 4.35 4.11
CA HIS A 550 -21.59 4.14 2.87
C HIS A 550 -21.86 5.47 2.19
N SER A 551 -21.26 5.66 1.03
CA SER A 551 -21.54 6.80 0.17
C SER A 551 -22.96 6.79 -0.39
N SER A 552 -23.49 7.96 -0.71
CA SER A 552 -24.75 8.14 -1.44
C SER A 552 -24.52 8.95 -2.72
N SER A 553 -25.39 8.78 -3.72
CA SER A 553 -25.26 9.45 -5.02
C SER A 553 -26.57 10.05 -5.51
N ASN A 554 -26.62 11.38 -5.56
CA ASN A 554 -27.67 12.14 -6.23
C ASN A 554 -27.59 12.01 -7.76
N LEU A 555 -26.45 11.57 -8.32
CA LEU A 555 -26.28 11.36 -9.77
C LEU A 555 -26.98 10.09 -10.23
N THR A 556 -26.86 9.00 -9.47
CA THR A 556 -27.53 7.73 -9.76
C THR A 556 -28.89 7.57 -9.06
N GLY A 557 -29.19 8.42 -8.08
CA GLY A 557 -30.36 8.31 -7.21
C GLY A 557 -30.27 7.16 -6.20
N GLN A 558 -29.05 6.74 -5.85
CA GLN A 558 -28.81 5.61 -4.95
C GLN A 558 -28.54 6.12 -3.52
N ASP A 559 -29.35 5.64 -2.57
CA ASP A 559 -29.16 5.92 -1.14
C ASP A 559 -27.85 5.33 -0.61
N HIS A 560 -27.45 4.14 -1.10
CA HIS A 560 -26.14 3.51 -0.85
C HIS A 560 -25.49 3.20 -2.20
N THR A 561 -24.22 3.52 -2.38
CA THR A 561 -23.50 3.24 -3.63
C THR A 561 -22.07 2.74 -3.37
N PHE A 562 -21.63 1.80 -4.20
CA PHE A 562 -20.21 1.43 -4.35
C PHE A 562 -19.57 2.04 -5.62
N HIS A 563 -20.25 3.00 -6.25
CA HIS A 563 -19.69 3.83 -7.32
C HIS A 563 -19.07 5.09 -6.70
N PHE A 564 -17.91 5.01 -6.02
CA PHE A 564 -17.31 6.18 -5.34
C PHE A 564 -17.06 7.37 -6.29
N VAL A 565 -16.76 7.11 -7.57
CA VAL A 565 -16.59 8.16 -8.60
C VAL A 565 -17.89 8.93 -8.85
N LEU A 566 -19.04 8.33 -8.55
CA LEU A 566 -20.37 8.92 -8.70
C LEU A 566 -20.98 9.36 -7.37
N ALA A 567 -20.29 9.14 -6.25
CA ALA A 567 -20.73 9.57 -4.94
C ALA A 567 -20.80 11.11 -4.87
N THR A 568 -21.81 11.61 -4.16
CA THR A 568 -22.04 13.05 -3.96
C THR A 568 -22.35 13.40 -2.51
N GLY A 569 -22.36 12.41 -1.62
CA GLY A 569 -22.81 12.53 -0.24
C GLY A 569 -22.53 11.25 0.53
N MET A 570 -22.93 11.22 1.80
CA MET A 570 -22.71 10.12 2.72
C MET A 570 -24.05 9.68 3.33
N HIS A 571 -24.33 8.38 3.28
CA HIS A 571 -25.52 7.77 3.89
C HIS A 571 -25.30 7.45 5.36
N LYS A 572 -24.19 6.75 5.63
CA LYS A 572 -23.78 6.26 6.95
C LYS A 572 -22.30 6.53 7.07
N ASP A 573 -21.89 7.11 8.18
CA ASP A 573 -20.51 7.11 8.67
C ASP A 573 -20.60 7.17 10.20
N ASN A 574 -20.67 6.00 10.83
CA ASN A 574 -20.63 5.82 12.28
C ASN A 574 -19.23 5.43 12.78
N ARG A 575 -18.18 5.57 11.96
CA ARG A 575 -16.81 5.15 12.34
C ARG A 575 -16.31 5.96 13.55
N ILE A 576 -15.76 5.28 14.55
CA ILE A 576 -15.51 5.85 15.89
C ILE A 576 -14.45 6.95 15.80
N PRO A 577 -14.72 8.21 16.20
CA PRO A 577 -13.75 9.31 16.13
C PRO A 577 -12.50 9.09 16.99
N PRO A 578 -11.37 9.75 16.66
CA PRO A 578 -10.18 9.78 17.52
C PRO A 578 -10.42 10.64 18.76
N ARG A 579 -9.51 10.54 19.75
CA ARG A 579 -9.54 11.39 20.95
C ARG A 579 -9.48 12.88 20.58
N GLY A 580 -10.33 13.67 21.22
CA GLY A 580 -10.40 15.13 21.03
C GLY A 580 -11.02 15.57 19.71
N PHE A 581 -11.83 14.72 19.06
CA PHE A 581 -12.39 15.02 17.74
C PHE A 581 -13.31 16.25 17.77
N ARG A 582 -12.91 17.32 17.08
CA ARG A 582 -13.61 18.60 17.07
C ARG A 582 -14.78 18.60 16.08
N VAL A 583 -15.86 17.91 16.45
CA VAL A 583 -17.06 17.73 15.61
C VAL A 583 -17.63 19.06 15.04
N ALA A 584 -17.53 20.16 15.78
CA ALA A 584 -17.99 21.48 15.31
C ALA A 584 -17.21 22.04 14.11
N GLU A 585 -16.00 21.55 13.86
CA GLU A 585 -15.16 21.89 12.69
C GLU A 585 -15.32 20.86 11.55
N ALA A 586 -15.88 19.67 11.84
CA ALA A 586 -15.82 18.51 10.95
C ALA A 586 -16.57 18.70 9.62
N ALA A 587 -17.66 19.48 9.61
CA ALA A 587 -18.39 19.83 8.40
C ALA A 587 -17.52 20.55 7.35
N ALA A 588 -16.59 21.43 7.80
CA ALA A 588 -15.69 22.17 6.92
C ALA A 588 -14.65 21.30 6.21
N ARG A 589 -14.46 20.07 6.70
CA ARG A 589 -13.59 19.04 6.11
C ARG A 589 -14.36 17.81 5.61
N GLN A 590 -15.69 17.85 5.61
CA GLN A 590 -16.58 16.75 5.22
C GLN A 590 -16.29 15.43 5.97
N ALA A 591 -15.98 15.54 7.27
CA ALA A 591 -15.62 14.41 8.12
C ALA A 591 -16.58 14.20 9.31
N GLU A 592 -17.73 14.88 9.32
CA GLU A 592 -18.77 14.69 10.33
C GLU A 592 -19.39 13.27 10.25
N PRO A 593 -19.92 12.70 11.35
CA PRO A 593 -20.65 11.43 11.27
C PRO A 593 -21.94 11.58 10.46
N HIS A 594 -22.39 10.50 9.83
CA HIS A 594 -23.63 10.46 9.07
C HIS A 594 -24.50 9.27 9.48
N TRP A 595 -25.81 9.46 9.48
CA TRP A 595 -26.79 8.41 9.75
C TRP A 595 -28.04 8.59 8.89
N ALA A 596 -28.50 7.52 8.23
CA ALA A 596 -29.70 7.51 7.39
C ALA A 596 -29.78 8.67 6.37
N GLY A 597 -28.67 9.01 5.72
CA GLY A 597 -28.58 10.08 4.70
C GLY A 597 -28.38 11.49 5.25
N ALA A 598 -28.31 11.68 6.56
CA ALA A 598 -28.17 13.00 7.20
C ALA A 598 -26.88 13.11 8.03
N ALA A 599 -26.30 14.32 8.06
CA ALA A 599 -25.23 14.65 9.00
C ALA A 599 -25.73 14.49 10.44
N ALA A 600 -24.97 13.76 11.25
CA ALA A 600 -25.33 13.35 12.61
C ALA A 600 -24.24 13.74 13.62
N PRO A 601 -23.94 15.04 13.81
CA PRO A 601 -22.91 15.50 14.74
C PRO A 601 -23.20 15.13 16.21
N SER A 602 -24.43 14.75 16.55
CA SER A 602 -24.83 14.22 17.86
C SER A 602 -24.94 12.69 17.90
N HIS A 603 -24.35 11.95 16.94
CA HIS A 603 -24.31 10.49 16.96
C HIS A 603 -23.49 10.01 18.17
N PHE A 604 -22.34 10.65 18.41
CA PHE A 604 -21.57 10.54 19.65
C PHE A 604 -21.85 11.73 20.57
N THR A 605 -21.72 11.51 21.88
CA THR A 605 -21.78 12.54 22.91
C THR A 605 -20.49 13.36 22.99
N ALA A 606 -20.54 14.48 23.71
CA ALA A 606 -19.35 15.29 23.98
C ALA A 606 -18.26 14.55 24.77
N ALA A 607 -18.62 13.54 25.57
CA ALA A 607 -17.65 12.71 26.29
C ALA A 607 -16.93 11.74 25.34
N GLU A 608 -17.68 11.10 24.45
CA GLU A 608 -17.18 10.18 23.42
C GLU A 608 -16.25 10.87 22.41
N TYR A 609 -16.59 12.07 21.93
CA TYR A 609 -15.67 12.86 21.11
C TYR A 609 -14.41 13.28 21.87
N ALA A 610 -14.53 13.66 23.16
CA ALA A 610 -13.38 14.03 23.97
C ALA A 610 -12.46 12.85 24.30
N GLY A 611 -13.03 11.65 24.52
CA GLY A 611 -12.31 10.43 24.86
C GLY A 611 -11.88 9.57 23.67
N GLY A 612 -12.49 9.74 22.49
CA GLY A 612 -12.26 8.90 21.31
C GLY A 612 -12.82 7.49 21.48
N HIS A 613 -14.08 7.36 21.88
CA HIS A 613 -14.71 6.06 22.13
C HIS A 613 -16.20 6.05 21.78
N ASP A 614 -16.82 4.88 21.84
CA ASP A 614 -18.27 4.65 21.73
C ASP A 614 -18.75 3.89 22.98
N ASP A 615 -19.72 4.44 23.72
CA ASP A 615 -20.28 3.86 24.95
C ASP A 615 -21.60 3.10 24.62
N VAL A 616 -21.46 1.84 24.22
CA VAL A 616 -22.57 0.98 23.78
C VAL A 616 -23.45 0.53 24.94
N SER A 617 -24.77 0.53 24.73
CA SER A 617 -25.76 -0.09 25.63
C SER A 617 -26.86 -0.80 24.85
N ILE A 618 -26.99 -2.11 25.03
CA ILE A 618 -28.03 -2.96 24.39
C ILE A 618 -28.75 -3.83 25.41
N THR A 619 -29.84 -4.50 24.99
CA THR A 619 -30.56 -5.47 25.82
C THR A 619 -30.56 -6.84 25.15
N LEU A 620 -30.01 -7.83 25.84
CA LEU A 620 -30.00 -9.23 25.46
C LEU A 620 -31.17 -9.99 26.12
N PRO A 621 -31.45 -11.24 25.70
CA PRO A 621 -32.31 -12.14 26.47
C PRO A 621 -31.83 -12.33 27.92
N GLN A 622 -32.78 -12.57 28.82
CA GLN A 622 -32.52 -12.78 30.25
C GLN A 622 -31.99 -14.19 30.54
N GLY A 623 -31.27 -14.32 31.65
CA GLY A 623 -30.89 -15.62 32.23
C GLY A 623 -29.64 -16.29 31.65
N GLY A 624 -28.84 -15.59 30.84
CA GLY A 624 -27.48 -16.04 30.51
C GLY A 624 -26.53 -15.88 31.69
N ASP A 625 -25.46 -16.68 31.74
CA ASP A 625 -24.42 -16.66 32.77
C ASP A 625 -23.04 -16.25 32.25
N ARG A 626 -22.83 -16.16 30.94
CA ARG A 626 -21.58 -15.67 30.34
C ARG A 626 -21.88 -14.86 29.07
N VAL A 627 -21.27 -13.68 28.96
CA VAL A 627 -21.32 -12.85 27.75
C VAL A 627 -19.91 -12.61 27.21
N VAL A 628 -19.77 -12.68 25.89
CA VAL A 628 -18.54 -12.35 25.16
C VAL A 628 -18.87 -11.24 24.16
N VAL A 629 -18.09 -10.14 24.21
CA VAL A 629 -18.18 -9.02 23.29
C VAL A 629 -16.86 -8.96 22.52
N ALA A 630 -16.89 -9.03 21.20
CA ALA A 630 -15.70 -9.06 20.36
C ALA A 630 -15.83 -8.09 19.18
N LEU A 631 -14.81 -7.28 18.96
CA LEU A 631 -14.71 -6.35 17.83
C LEU A 631 -13.86 -6.98 16.72
N TYR A 632 -14.43 -7.08 15.52
CA TYR A 632 -13.76 -7.62 14.34
C TYR A 632 -13.58 -6.56 13.27
N TYR A 633 -12.50 -6.65 12.50
CA TYR A 633 -12.26 -5.89 11.27
C TYR A 633 -12.38 -6.80 10.05
N GLN A 634 -13.09 -6.37 9.01
CA GLN A 634 -13.14 -7.04 7.71
C GLN A 634 -12.54 -6.14 6.63
N THR A 635 -11.42 -6.58 6.04
CA THR A 635 -10.67 -5.85 5.00
C THR A 635 -11.50 -5.53 3.77
N THR A 636 -12.36 -6.46 3.34
CA THR A 636 -13.36 -6.24 2.30
C THR A 636 -14.57 -7.16 2.48
N SER A 637 -15.76 -6.64 2.18
CA SER A 637 -17.03 -7.34 2.30
C SER A 637 -17.35 -8.14 1.04
N ARG A 638 -18.17 -9.18 1.20
CA ARG A 638 -18.74 -9.93 0.08
C ARG A 638 -19.49 -8.99 -0.87
N GLU A 639 -20.29 -8.08 -0.31
CA GLU A 639 -21.17 -7.18 -1.04
C GLU A 639 -20.40 -6.31 -2.04
N TYR A 640 -19.21 -5.84 -1.66
CA TYR A 640 -18.33 -5.07 -2.53
C TYR A 640 -17.65 -5.94 -3.60
N MET A 641 -17.26 -7.17 -3.27
CA MET A 641 -16.71 -8.13 -4.24
C MET A 641 -17.74 -8.57 -5.29
N GLU A 642 -19.00 -8.79 -4.89
CA GLU A 642 -20.11 -9.08 -5.79
C GLU A 642 -20.40 -7.86 -6.69
N PHE A 643 -20.38 -6.66 -6.14
CA PHE A 643 -20.50 -5.42 -6.90
C PHE A 643 -19.41 -5.28 -7.97
N LEU A 644 -18.12 -5.38 -7.61
CA LEU A 644 -17.03 -5.25 -8.58
C LEU A 644 -17.13 -6.29 -9.70
N ARG A 645 -17.37 -7.56 -9.35
CA ARG A 645 -17.63 -8.63 -10.33
C ARG A 645 -18.74 -8.26 -11.28
N ASP A 646 -19.91 -7.89 -10.74
CA ASP A 646 -21.12 -7.71 -11.54
C ASP A 646 -21.09 -6.42 -12.37
N GLN A 647 -20.44 -5.35 -11.92
CA GLN A 647 -20.21 -4.16 -12.73
C GLN A 647 -19.29 -4.45 -13.92
N ILE A 648 -18.15 -5.11 -13.69
CA ILE A 648 -17.18 -5.42 -14.75
C ILE A 648 -17.75 -6.44 -15.74
N ASN A 649 -18.54 -7.40 -15.28
CA ASN A 649 -19.17 -8.41 -16.13
C ASN A 649 -20.47 -7.92 -16.82
N GLY A 650 -20.96 -6.72 -16.50
CA GLY A 650 -22.18 -6.15 -17.11
C GLY A 650 -23.50 -6.65 -16.51
N ASN A 651 -23.47 -7.29 -15.34
CA ASN A 651 -24.62 -7.81 -14.61
C ASN A 651 -25.17 -6.84 -13.55
N GLY A 652 -24.41 -5.81 -13.16
CA GLY A 652 -24.71 -4.97 -11.98
C GLY A 652 -25.98 -4.12 -12.11
N GLY A 653 -26.28 -3.58 -13.30
CA GLY A 653 -27.57 -2.95 -13.61
C GLY A 653 -27.93 -1.65 -12.85
N THR A 654 -26.99 -1.06 -12.12
CA THR A 654 -27.18 0.13 -11.27
C THR A 654 -27.14 1.47 -12.02
N LEU A 655 -26.55 1.51 -13.22
CA LEU A 655 -26.39 2.73 -14.01
C LEU A 655 -27.50 2.87 -15.05
N ALA A 656 -28.20 4.01 -15.02
CA ALA A 656 -29.36 4.27 -15.88
C ALA A 656 -28.99 4.59 -17.34
N SER A 657 -29.97 4.39 -18.23
CA SER A 657 -29.91 4.77 -19.65
C SER A 657 -31.06 5.74 -20.00
N PRO A 658 -30.85 6.80 -20.81
CA PRO A 658 -29.56 7.24 -21.35
C PRO A 658 -28.60 7.68 -20.23
N THR A 659 -27.31 7.65 -20.53
CA THR A 659 -26.25 8.02 -19.59
C THR A 659 -26.24 9.51 -19.28
N LEU A 660 -25.56 9.88 -18.20
CA LEU A 660 -25.41 11.28 -17.80
C LEU A 660 -24.50 12.07 -18.77
N SER A 661 -23.58 11.39 -19.47
CA SER A 661 -22.76 11.95 -20.56
C SER A 661 -23.51 12.10 -21.89
N GLY A 662 -24.67 11.45 -22.04
CA GLY A 662 -25.58 11.60 -23.19
C GLY A 662 -25.65 10.39 -24.13
N GLU A 663 -24.81 9.39 -23.93
CA GLU A 663 -24.86 8.13 -24.68
C GLU A 663 -26.17 7.35 -24.42
N PRO A 664 -26.71 6.64 -25.42
CA PRO A 664 -28.06 6.07 -25.36
C PRO A 664 -28.19 4.86 -24.43
N GLN A 665 -27.08 4.19 -24.10
CA GLN A 665 -27.03 3.00 -23.25
C GLN A 665 -25.93 3.14 -22.20
N ALA A 666 -26.16 2.61 -21.00
CA ALA A 666 -25.14 2.49 -19.97
C ALA A 666 -23.94 1.67 -20.47
N TYR A 667 -22.75 2.10 -20.09
CA TYR A 667 -21.50 1.51 -20.53
C TYR A 667 -21.27 0.15 -19.87
N VAL A 668 -20.69 -0.80 -20.61
CA VAL A 668 -20.34 -2.14 -20.12
C VAL A 668 -18.92 -2.48 -20.55
N ALA A 669 -18.00 -2.63 -19.60
CA ALA A 669 -16.57 -2.89 -19.82
C ALA A 669 -16.30 -4.09 -20.76
N GLN A 670 -17.13 -5.14 -20.73
CA GLN A 670 -16.98 -6.29 -21.64
C GLN A 670 -17.08 -5.93 -23.14
N THR A 671 -17.70 -4.80 -23.49
CA THR A 671 -18.11 -4.47 -24.87
C THR A 671 -17.16 -3.56 -25.64
N ASP A 672 -16.20 -2.91 -24.98
CA ASP A 672 -15.29 -1.92 -25.59
C ASP A 672 -13.83 -2.43 -25.60
N PRO A 673 -13.11 -2.33 -26.73
CA PRO A 673 -11.69 -2.67 -26.82
C PRO A 673 -10.77 -1.97 -25.80
N PHE A 674 -11.12 -0.78 -25.30
CA PHE A 674 -10.34 -0.07 -24.27
C PHE A 674 -10.17 -0.89 -22.98
N PHE A 675 -11.15 -1.73 -22.64
CA PHE A 675 -11.14 -2.61 -21.48
C PHE A 675 -10.60 -4.02 -21.76
N ALA A 676 -9.99 -4.28 -22.93
CA ALA A 676 -9.59 -5.62 -23.33
C ALA A 676 -8.64 -6.34 -22.33
N LYS A 677 -7.77 -5.58 -21.64
CA LYS A 677 -6.85 -6.05 -20.58
C LYS A 677 -7.38 -5.88 -19.14
N LEU A 678 -8.60 -5.37 -18.98
CA LEU A 678 -9.20 -5.07 -17.67
C LEU A 678 -10.46 -5.89 -17.38
N ARG A 679 -11.23 -6.22 -18.42
CA ARG A 679 -12.53 -6.91 -18.29
C ARG A 679 -12.49 -8.31 -17.65
N LEU A 680 -11.31 -8.93 -17.54
CA LEU A 680 -11.13 -10.21 -16.83
C LEU A 680 -11.03 -10.04 -15.31
N TRP A 681 -10.88 -8.81 -14.79
CA TRP A 681 -10.84 -8.56 -13.36
C TRP A 681 -12.14 -8.92 -12.64
N GLY A 682 -13.30 -8.88 -13.31
CA GLY A 682 -14.59 -9.25 -12.71
C GLY A 682 -14.61 -10.68 -12.18
N ASP A 683 -14.30 -11.65 -13.03
CA ASP A 683 -14.19 -13.06 -12.63
C ASP A 683 -12.94 -13.33 -11.78
N THR A 684 -11.81 -12.69 -12.10
CA THR A 684 -10.54 -12.90 -11.39
C THR A 684 -10.64 -12.48 -9.93
N ILE A 685 -11.18 -11.29 -9.63
CA ILE A 685 -11.28 -10.79 -8.26
C ILE A 685 -12.29 -11.58 -7.43
N TRP A 686 -13.38 -12.01 -8.06
CA TRP A 686 -14.38 -12.86 -7.42
C TRP A 686 -13.81 -14.23 -7.04
N ASN A 687 -13.13 -14.90 -7.96
CA ASN A 687 -12.55 -16.21 -7.70
C ASN A 687 -11.43 -16.13 -6.65
N LEU A 688 -10.58 -15.10 -6.73
CA LEU A 688 -9.52 -14.84 -5.75
C LEU A 688 -10.10 -14.61 -4.35
N TRP A 689 -11.13 -13.76 -4.21
CA TRP A 689 -11.80 -13.58 -2.92
C TRP A 689 -12.52 -14.87 -2.46
N LEU A 690 -13.24 -15.55 -3.35
CA LEU A 690 -14.04 -16.72 -3.00
C LEU A 690 -13.17 -17.89 -2.50
N HIS A 691 -12.01 -18.11 -3.12
CA HIS A 691 -11.01 -19.08 -2.67
C HIS A 691 -10.45 -18.69 -1.30
N ASN A 692 -10.06 -17.43 -1.13
CA ASN A 692 -9.29 -16.99 0.03
C ASN A 692 -10.10 -16.38 1.20
N LYS A 693 -11.43 -16.25 1.14
CA LYS A 693 -12.26 -15.60 2.19
C LYS A 693 -12.13 -16.14 3.62
N GLN A 694 -11.36 -17.22 3.83
CA GLN A 694 -11.06 -17.83 5.13
C GLN A 694 -9.58 -17.71 5.55
N VAL A 695 -8.70 -17.15 4.73
CA VAL A 695 -7.28 -16.94 5.07
C VAL A 695 -7.10 -15.68 5.94
N PRO A 696 -5.95 -15.50 6.62
CA PRO A 696 -5.67 -14.32 7.44
C PRO A 696 -5.90 -13.00 6.67
N GLY A 697 -6.51 -12.03 7.36
CA GLY A 697 -6.85 -10.72 6.79
C GLY A 697 -8.08 -10.69 5.87
N ALA A 698 -8.44 -11.80 5.21
CA ALA A 698 -9.68 -11.92 4.44
C ALA A 698 -10.86 -12.30 5.35
N ALA A 699 -10.65 -13.31 6.19
CA ALA A 699 -11.54 -13.57 7.33
C ALA A 699 -11.50 -12.38 8.31
N PRO A 700 -12.60 -12.08 9.01
CA PRO A 700 -12.62 -10.97 9.96
C PRO A 700 -11.55 -11.13 11.06
N VAL A 701 -10.65 -10.16 11.13
CA VAL A 701 -9.57 -10.12 12.12
C VAL A 701 -10.17 -9.73 13.46
N LEU A 702 -10.03 -10.59 14.46
CA LEU A 702 -10.35 -10.23 15.86
C LEU A 702 -9.37 -9.13 16.31
N MET A 703 -9.89 -7.93 16.55
CA MET A 703 -9.10 -6.79 17.03
C MET A 703 -8.92 -6.87 18.54
N THR A 704 -10.04 -7.04 19.25
CA THR A 704 -10.11 -7.07 20.71
C THR A 704 -11.41 -7.74 21.16
N GLN A 705 -11.43 -8.26 22.38
CA GLN A 705 -12.63 -8.81 23.01
C GLN A 705 -12.60 -8.60 24.52
N ALA A 706 -13.78 -8.61 25.13
CA ALA A 706 -13.95 -8.70 26.57
C ALA A 706 -14.99 -9.77 26.91
N LEU A 707 -14.78 -10.47 28.01
CA LEU A 707 -15.64 -11.54 28.51
C LEU A 707 -16.08 -11.21 29.93
N LEU A 708 -17.33 -11.52 30.25
CA LEU A 708 -17.86 -11.45 31.60
C LEU A 708 -18.61 -12.76 31.90
N ALA A 709 -18.08 -13.54 32.84
CA ALA A 709 -18.73 -14.72 33.40
C ALA A 709 -19.31 -14.40 34.78
N MET A 710 -20.55 -14.82 35.01
CA MET A 710 -21.19 -14.76 36.32
C MET A 710 -20.69 -15.95 37.17
N PRO A 711 -20.28 -15.75 38.43
CA PRO A 711 -19.84 -16.83 39.31
C PRO A 711 -21.04 -17.67 39.83
N THR A 712 -21.69 -18.41 38.92
CA THR A 712 -22.98 -19.11 39.15
C THR A 712 -22.85 -20.48 39.80
N CYS A 713 -21.66 -20.88 40.24
CA CYS A 713 -21.45 -22.15 40.93
C CYS A 713 -21.83 -22.13 42.43
N GLN A 714 -22.29 -20.99 42.96
CA GLN A 714 -22.90 -20.89 44.30
C GLN A 714 -24.01 -21.95 44.49
N GLY A 715 -23.78 -22.90 45.39
CA GLY A 715 -24.71 -24.00 45.67
C GLY A 715 -24.57 -25.24 44.76
N GLN A 716 -23.66 -25.23 43.79
CA GLN A 716 -23.33 -26.40 42.97
C GLN A 716 -22.35 -27.34 43.70
N PRO A 717 -22.35 -28.65 43.39
CA PRO A 717 -21.35 -29.59 43.88
C PRO A 717 -19.91 -29.21 43.48
N ASN A 718 -18.94 -29.56 44.33
CA ASN A 718 -17.53 -29.42 43.96
C ASN A 718 -17.21 -30.30 42.75
N GLY A 719 -16.46 -29.77 41.78
CA GLY A 719 -16.16 -30.44 40.51
C GLY A 719 -17.21 -30.23 39.40
N THR A 720 -18.30 -29.49 39.65
CA THR A 720 -19.20 -29.04 38.57
C THR A 720 -18.45 -28.07 37.64
N PRO A 721 -18.47 -28.27 36.31
CA PRO A 721 -17.88 -27.33 35.36
C PRO A 721 -18.48 -25.92 35.49
N CYS A 722 -17.65 -24.91 35.36
CA CYS A 722 -18.04 -23.51 35.36
C CYS A 722 -17.07 -22.71 34.45
N GLU A 723 -17.17 -21.39 34.49
CA GLU A 723 -16.23 -20.46 33.86
C GLU A 723 -15.85 -19.43 34.91
N ASP A 724 -14.55 -19.18 35.15
CA ASP A 724 -14.10 -18.16 36.09
C ASP A 724 -13.94 -16.76 35.46
N GLY A 725 -14.04 -16.68 34.13
CA GLY A 725 -13.96 -15.46 33.34
C GLY A 725 -12.57 -15.12 32.81
N ASN A 726 -11.59 -16.02 32.98
CA ASN A 726 -10.23 -15.86 32.52
C ASN A 726 -9.93 -16.86 31.38
N LEU A 727 -9.65 -16.37 30.18
CA LEU A 727 -9.35 -17.24 29.02
C LEU A 727 -8.01 -17.98 29.14
N CYS A 728 -7.21 -17.67 30.14
CA CYS A 728 -5.98 -18.40 30.49
C CYS A 728 -6.20 -19.55 31.47
N THR A 729 -7.44 -19.95 31.67
CA THR A 729 -7.82 -21.14 32.44
C THR A 729 -8.81 -21.99 31.66
N THR A 730 -8.65 -23.30 31.72
CA THR A 730 -9.43 -24.28 30.95
C THR A 730 -9.93 -25.41 31.83
N GLY A 731 -11.19 -25.81 31.64
CA GLY A 731 -11.81 -26.87 32.42
C GLY A 731 -12.08 -26.47 33.87
N ASP A 732 -12.45 -25.22 34.11
CA ASP A 732 -12.68 -24.64 35.44
C ASP A 732 -13.76 -25.42 36.20
N THR A 733 -13.59 -25.52 37.51
CA THR A 733 -14.49 -26.29 38.36
C THR A 733 -14.91 -25.55 39.60
N CYS A 734 -16.13 -25.82 40.04
CA CYS A 734 -16.65 -25.28 41.28
C CYS A 734 -15.88 -25.87 42.47
N VAL A 735 -15.41 -24.99 43.35
CA VAL A 735 -14.81 -25.35 44.64
C VAL A 735 -15.43 -24.47 45.72
N ASN A 736 -16.23 -25.08 46.59
CA ASN A 736 -16.92 -24.42 47.70
C ASN A 736 -17.81 -23.23 47.29
N GLY A 737 -18.42 -23.29 46.09
CA GLY A 737 -19.30 -22.24 45.58
C GLY A 737 -18.60 -21.08 44.86
N ALA A 738 -17.28 -21.16 44.65
CA ALA A 738 -16.53 -20.28 43.74
C ALA A 738 -16.05 -21.08 42.53
N CYS A 739 -16.10 -20.49 41.33
CA CYS A 739 -15.42 -21.10 40.18
C CYS A 739 -13.91 -20.91 40.35
N VAL A 740 -13.14 -21.98 40.13
CA VAL A 740 -11.69 -21.95 40.20
C VAL A 740 -11.14 -22.42 38.86
N GLY A 741 -10.38 -21.53 38.22
CA GLY A 741 -9.71 -21.77 36.97
C GLY A 741 -8.90 -23.07 36.94
N GLY A 742 -9.01 -23.80 35.83
CA GLY A 742 -8.34 -25.08 35.64
C GLY A 742 -6.90 -24.94 35.15
N GLY A 743 -6.54 -25.70 34.10
CA GLY A 743 -5.20 -25.66 33.52
C GLY A 743 -5.03 -24.47 32.57
N MET A 744 -3.81 -23.92 32.47
CA MET A 744 -3.50 -22.93 31.44
C MET A 744 -3.65 -23.56 30.04
N PRO A 745 -4.25 -22.87 29.05
CA PRO A 745 -4.27 -23.35 27.67
C PRO A 745 -2.84 -23.51 27.13
N ASP A 746 -2.66 -24.47 26.23
CA ASP A 746 -1.43 -24.56 25.44
C ASP A 746 -1.51 -23.49 24.35
N CYS A 747 -0.75 -22.40 24.54
CA CYS A 747 -0.69 -21.28 23.61
C CYS A 747 0.47 -21.39 22.61
N ASN A 748 1.22 -22.50 22.60
CA ASN A 748 2.37 -22.68 21.73
C ASN A 748 1.96 -22.75 20.25
N ASP A 749 2.23 -21.68 19.49
CA ASP A 749 1.92 -21.61 18.05
C ASP A 749 2.97 -22.32 17.17
N GLN A 750 4.05 -22.82 17.80
CA GLN A 750 5.20 -23.51 17.22
C GLN A 750 6.07 -22.65 16.27
N ASN A 751 5.88 -21.34 16.27
CA ASN A 751 6.71 -20.40 15.52
C ASN A 751 7.86 -19.89 16.43
N PRO A 752 9.15 -20.07 16.06
CA PRO A 752 10.27 -19.59 16.87
C PRO A 752 10.35 -18.05 16.95
N CYS A 753 9.64 -17.34 16.06
CA CYS A 753 9.62 -15.88 15.96
C CYS A 753 8.49 -15.21 16.74
N THR A 754 7.82 -15.96 17.60
CA THR A 754 6.79 -15.50 18.53
C THR A 754 7.16 -15.90 19.96
N ASP A 755 6.91 -14.98 20.89
CA ASP A 755 6.87 -15.26 22.30
C ASP A 755 5.39 -15.48 22.67
N ASP A 756 5.03 -16.73 22.96
CA ASP A 756 3.67 -17.13 23.28
C ASP A 756 3.30 -16.73 24.72
N ALA A 757 2.20 -16.00 24.85
CA ALA A 757 1.62 -15.63 26.12
C ALA A 757 0.12 -15.94 26.15
N CYS A 758 -0.48 -15.82 27.33
CA CYS A 758 -1.92 -15.80 27.46
C CYS A 758 -2.35 -14.54 28.19
N ASP A 759 -3.25 -13.80 27.56
CA ASP A 759 -3.94 -12.65 28.11
C ASP A 759 -5.32 -13.09 28.67
N PRO A 760 -5.69 -12.74 29.91
CA PRO A 760 -6.95 -13.18 30.51
C PRO A 760 -8.22 -12.82 29.76
N GLN A 761 -8.20 -11.79 28.89
CA GLN A 761 -9.34 -11.31 28.12
C GLN A 761 -9.27 -11.74 26.64
N LEU A 762 -8.07 -11.78 26.05
CA LEU A 762 -7.87 -12.13 24.64
C LEU A 762 -7.56 -13.62 24.41
N GLY A 763 -7.19 -14.36 25.45
CA GLY A 763 -6.75 -15.76 25.38
C GLY A 763 -5.29 -15.85 24.94
N CYS A 764 -4.94 -16.87 24.15
CA CYS A 764 -3.60 -17.00 23.62
C CYS A 764 -3.25 -15.82 22.70
N VAL A 765 -2.17 -15.13 23.03
CA VAL A 765 -1.63 -13.98 22.29
C VAL A 765 -0.17 -14.25 21.99
N VAL A 766 0.29 -13.75 20.84
CA VAL A 766 1.67 -13.93 20.39
C VAL A 766 2.30 -12.57 20.19
N GLU A 767 3.51 -12.38 20.73
CA GLU A 767 4.31 -11.19 20.50
C GLU A 767 5.49 -11.53 19.60
N HIS A 768 5.71 -10.77 18.52
CA HIS A 768 6.83 -11.03 17.62
C HIS A 768 8.16 -10.71 18.32
N ASN A 769 9.06 -11.69 18.37
CA ASN A 769 10.40 -11.51 18.93
C ASN A 769 11.43 -11.18 17.83
N THR A 770 12.68 -10.92 18.24
CA THR A 770 13.84 -10.69 17.35
C THR A 770 14.97 -11.67 17.67
N GLN A 771 14.63 -12.91 18.04
CA GLN A 771 15.63 -13.94 18.34
C GLN A 771 16.24 -14.51 17.04
N PRO A 772 17.40 -15.18 17.13
CA PRO A 772 17.88 -16.04 16.06
C PRO A 772 16.86 -17.15 15.78
N CYS A 773 16.64 -17.43 14.50
CA CYS A 773 15.86 -18.57 14.02
C CYS A 773 16.70 -19.36 13.01
N GLU A 774 16.14 -20.43 12.45
CA GLU A 774 16.74 -21.20 11.37
C GLU A 774 15.59 -21.57 10.42
N ASP A 775 15.70 -21.23 9.13
CA ASP A 775 14.71 -21.62 8.11
C ASP A 775 15.08 -22.94 7.38
N GLY A 776 16.34 -23.36 7.53
CA GLY A 776 16.91 -24.57 6.94
C GLY A 776 17.66 -24.34 5.63
N ASP A 777 17.88 -23.09 5.20
CA ASP A 777 18.66 -22.75 4.01
C ASP A 777 20.09 -22.28 4.37
N LEU A 778 21.06 -23.19 4.24
CA LEU A 778 22.48 -22.93 4.52
C LEU A 778 23.18 -21.98 3.53
N CYS A 779 22.44 -21.36 2.60
CA CYS A 779 22.94 -20.35 1.67
C CYS A 779 22.77 -18.90 2.14
N HIS A 780 22.24 -18.71 3.35
CA HIS A 780 22.04 -17.40 3.96
C HIS A 780 22.87 -17.25 5.24
N GLY A 781 23.17 -16.00 5.59
CA GLY A 781 23.73 -15.65 6.89
C GLY A 781 22.71 -15.89 8.01
N PRO A 782 23.14 -15.87 9.29
CA PRO A 782 22.29 -16.23 10.43
C PRO A 782 20.93 -15.54 10.42
N GLU A 783 19.87 -16.32 10.45
CA GLU A 783 18.50 -15.86 10.29
C GLU A 783 18.00 -15.19 11.57
N VAL A 784 17.20 -14.15 11.40
CA VAL A 784 16.62 -13.39 12.51
C VAL A 784 15.13 -13.26 12.37
N CYS A 785 14.44 -13.36 13.49
CA CYS A 785 13.01 -13.10 13.54
C CYS A 785 12.74 -11.62 13.29
N ALA A 786 11.82 -11.35 12.36
CA ALA A 786 11.27 -10.03 12.13
C ALA A 786 9.75 -10.15 11.93
N PHE A 787 8.99 -9.55 12.85
CA PHE A 787 7.53 -9.48 12.78
C PHE A 787 6.83 -10.85 12.61
N GLY A 788 7.30 -11.87 13.34
CA GLY A 788 6.69 -13.20 13.35
C GLY A 788 7.06 -14.08 12.15
N VAL A 789 8.01 -13.65 11.32
CA VAL A 789 8.58 -14.43 10.22
C VAL A 789 10.07 -14.61 10.48
N CYS A 790 10.59 -15.82 10.23
CA CYS A 790 12.03 -16.03 10.15
C CYS A 790 12.52 -15.47 8.81
N VAL A 791 13.42 -14.48 8.87
CA VAL A 791 13.95 -13.81 7.68
C VAL A 791 15.38 -14.30 7.46
N THR A 792 15.64 -14.78 6.25
CA THR A 792 16.97 -15.14 5.75
C THR A 792 17.97 -14.03 6.02
N GLY A 793 19.16 -14.36 6.51
CA GLY A 793 20.25 -13.39 6.51
C GLY A 793 20.79 -13.11 5.10
N PRO A 794 21.81 -12.23 4.96
CA PRO A 794 22.40 -11.91 3.67
C PRO A 794 22.90 -13.16 2.94
N GLN A 795 22.77 -13.23 1.61
CA GLN A 795 23.27 -14.39 0.84
C GLN A 795 24.76 -14.64 1.12
N ILE A 796 25.11 -15.89 1.40
CA ILE A 796 26.49 -16.33 1.46
C ILE A 796 27.02 -16.42 0.03
N TYR A 797 27.91 -15.49 -0.31
CA TYR A 797 28.60 -15.53 -1.61
C TYR A 797 29.63 -16.66 -1.62
N CYS A 798 29.21 -17.83 -2.09
CA CYS A 798 30.08 -18.96 -2.38
C CYS A 798 30.96 -18.61 -3.58
N TYR A 799 32.19 -18.19 -3.30
CA TYR A 799 33.22 -17.95 -4.31
C TYR A 799 34.60 -18.24 -3.72
N ASP A 800 35.32 -19.22 -4.26
CA ASP A 800 36.65 -19.58 -3.77
C ASP A 800 37.80 -18.94 -4.57
N GLY A 801 37.49 -18.39 -5.75
CA GLY A 801 38.44 -17.75 -6.65
C GLY A 801 39.15 -18.68 -7.62
N ASP A 802 38.80 -19.97 -7.66
CA ASP A 802 39.31 -20.94 -8.62
C ASP A 802 38.44 -20.93 -9.90
N PRO A 803 38.97 -20.59 -11.09
CA PRO A 803 38.21 -20.69 -12.34
C PRO A 803 37.89 -22.14 -12.75
N CYS A 804 38.29 -23.13 -11.95
CA CYS A 804 38.03 -24.56 -12.17
C CYS A 804 36.98 -25.18 -11.25
N THR A 805 36.27 -24.37 -10.46
CA THR A 805 35.06 -24.77 -9.73
C THR A 805 33.82 -24.04 -10.28
N ASP A 806 32.69 -24.74 -10.28
CA ASP A 806 31.35 -24.15 -10.33
C ASP A 806 30.92 -23.97 -8.88
N ASP A 807 31.03 -22.72 -8.44
CA ASP A 807 30.76 -22.30 -7.06
C ASP A 807 29.26 -22.09 -6.91
N THR A 808 28.58 -23.14 -6.46
CA THR A 808 27.13 -23.14 -6.24
C THR A 808 26.84 -23.10 -4.76
N CYS A 809 25.64 -22.65 -4.39
CA CYS A 809 25.12 -22.87 -3.06
C CYS A 809 23.90 -23.79 -3.13
N ASP A 810 23.93 -24.86 -2.33
CA ASP A 810 22.83 -25.81 -2.18
C ASP A 810 22.20 -25.58 -0.79
N PRO A 811 20.90 -25.24 -0.69
CA PRO A 811 20.25 -24.93 0.58
C PRO A 811 20.41 -25.98 1.68
N ALA A 812 20.59 -27.26 1.34
CA ALA A 812 20.70 -28.34 2.32
C ALA A 812 22.14 -28.61 2.81
N ILE A 813 23.17 -28.09 2.13
CA ILE A 813 24.59 -28.30 2.49
C ILE A 813 25.46 -27.04 2.50
N GLY A 814 24.94 -25.89 2.07
CA GLY A 814 25.66 -24.62 1.94
C GLY A 814 26.52 -24.56 0.68
N CYS A 815 27.66 -23.85 0.76
CA CYS A 815 28.56 -23.70 -0.38
C CYS A 815 29.12 -25.03 -0.90
N ALA A 816 28.78 -25.35 -2.15
CA ALA A 816 29.20 -26.51 -2.90
C ALA A 816 30.12 -26.07 -4.05
N LEU A 817 31.43 -26.23 -3.83
CA LEU A 817 32.48 -25.94 -4.81
C LEU A 817 32.69 -27.17 -5.70
N THR A 818 32.10 -27.17 -6.90
CA THR A 818 32.05 -28.34 -7.78
C THR A 818 33.07 -28.24 -8.90
N ASN A 819 34.14 -29.04 -8.88
CA ASN A 819 35.17 -29.03 -9.93
C ASN A 819 34.58 -29.19 -11.35
N ILE A 820 34.69 -28.15 -12.18
CA ILE A 820 34.30 -28.18 -13.59
C ILE A 820 35.41 -28.78 -14.44
N CYS A 821 35.38 -30.10 -14.52
CA CYS A 821 36.20 -30.90 -15.43
C CYS A 821 35.78 -30.70 -16.89
N GLY A 822 36.09 -29.56 -17.49
CA GLY A 822 35.72 -29.23 -18.86
C GLY A 822 36.45 -30.05 -19.92
N GLU A 823 35.71 -30.81 -20.75
CA GLU A 823 36.21 -31.26 -22.06
C GLU A 823 36.31 -30.06 -23.02
N GLY A 824 37.39 -29.28 -22.90
CA GLY A 824 37.78 -28.25 -23.88
C GLY A 824 36.96 -26.94 -23.80
N GLY A 825 37.58 -25.87 -23.31
CA GLY A 825 36.90 -24.61 -23.04
C GLY A 825 36.42 -23.84 -24.27
N ALA A 826 35.32 -23.10 -24.09
CA ALA A 826 34.97 -21.94 -24.89
C ALA A 826 34.86 -20.73 -23.94
N GLY A 827 35.91 -19.91 -23.87
CA GLY A 827 35.95 -18.74 -23.00
C GLY A 827 34.93 -17.68 -23.43
N GLY A 828 33.91 -17.45 -22.59
CA GLY A 828 32.91 -16.43 -22.81
C GLY A 828 33.35 -15.07 -22.25
N ALA A 829 33.72 -14.14 -23.13
CA ALA A 829 33.94 -12.74 -22.76
C ALA A 829 33.23 -11.79 -23.74
N GLY A 830 32.15 -11.17 -23.27
CA GLY A 830 31.63 -9.90 -23.79
C GLY A 830 30.80 -9.92 -25.08
N GLY A 831 29.52 -9.55 -24.96
CA GLY A 831 28.76 -8.95 -26.06
C GLY A 831 27.57 -9.76 -26.56
N ALA A 832 26.40 -9.53 -25.96
CA ALA A 832 25.13 -9.88 -26.58
C ALA A 832 24.77 -8.85 -27.66
N PRO A 833 24.45 -9.29 -28.89
CA PRO A 833 23.36 -8.66 -29.61
C PRO A 833 22.40 -9.68 -30.25
N GLY A 834 21.10 -9.41 -30.11
CA GLY A 834 20.05 -9.68 -31.10
C GLY A 834 19.88 -11.12 -31.61
N THR A 835 18.95 -11.85 -31.00
CA THR A 835 18.31 -13.01 -31.63
C THR A 835 17.53 -12.58 -32.88
N GLY A 836 17.96 -13.03 -34.06
CA GLY A 836 17.30 -12.74 -35.33
C GLY A 836 16.95 -14.00 -36.12
N GLY A 837 15.67 -14.34 -36.22
CA GLY A 837 15.16 -15.37 -37.12
C GLY A 837 13.68 -15.69 -36.85
N MET A 838 12.80 -15.85 -37.85
CA MET A 838 12.94 -15.62 -39.29
C MET A 838 11.56 -15.26 -39.89
N SER A 839 11.54 -14.43 -40.94
CA SER A 839 10.56 -14.54 -42.03
C SER A 839 11.06 -13.82 -43.28
N ALA A 840 10.73 -14.35 -44.45
CA ALA A 840 11.42 -14.06 -45.70
C ALA A 840 10.71 -13.01 -46.59
N GLY A 841 11.49 -12.29 -47.41
CA GLY A 841 10.96 -11.66 -48.63
C GLY A 841 11.73 -10.46 -49.18
N GLY A 842 12.19 -10.55 -50.43
CA GLY A 842 12.34 -9.37 -51.32
C GLY A 842 13.75 -8.86 -51.59
N ALA A 843 14.23 -9.07 -52.82
CA ALA A 843 15.56 -8.70 -53.32
C ALA A 843 15.74 -7.23 -53.74
N GLY A 844 17.02 -6.80 -53.78
CA GLY A 844 17.53 -5.60 -54.49
C GLY A 844 18.07 -4.50 -53.56
N GLY A 845 19.23 -3.88 -53.78
CA GLY A 845 20.28 -4.08 -54.80
C GLY A 845 21.02 -2.75 -55.09
N THR A 846 22.37 -2.77 -55.16
CA THR A 846 23.28 -1.65 -55.54
C THR A 846 23.28 -0.40 -54.61
N SER A 847 24.36 0.39 -54.44
CA SER A 847 25.78 0.31 -54.86
C SER A 847 26.63 1.25 -53.98
N ASP A 848 27.97 1.22 -54.20
CA ASP A 848 28.95 2.24 -53.80
C ASP A 848 29.26 2.39 -52.30
N GLY A 849 30.49 2.66 -51.87
CA GLY A 849 31.76 2.79 -52.59
C GLY A 849 32.79 3.52 -51.70
N GLY A 850 34.09 3.20 -51.82
CA GLY A 850 35.14 3.89 -51.05
C GLY A 850 36.36 3.04 -50.76
N ALA A 851 37.40 3.19 -51.58
CA ALA A 851 38.68 2.50 -51.40
C ALA A 851 39.71 3.37 -50.68
N GLY A 852 40.65 2.71 -50.00
CA GLY A 852 41.83 3.33 -49.38
C GLY A 852 42.12 2.69 -48.01
N GLY A 853 43.32 2.20 -47.72
CA GLY A 853 44.55 2.23 -48.51
C GLY A 853 45.71 1.95 -47.56
N SER A 854 46.33 0.80 -47.72
CA SER A 854 47.45 0.25 -46.94
C SER A 854 48.53 1.24 -46.46
N THR A 855 49.12 0.94 -45.30
CA THR A 855 50.58 0.69 -45.23
C THR A 855 50.96 -0.23 -44.08
N SER A 856 52.04 -0.97 -44.28
CA SER A 856 52.48 -2.12 -43.46
C SER A 856 53.92 -1.98 -42.98
N THR A 857 54.20 -2.46 -41.76
CA THR A 857 55.48 -3.04 -41.32
C THR A 857 55.16 -3.88 -40.07
N ALA A 858 55.31 -5.21 -40.08
CA ALA A 858 56.57 -5.95 -39.86
C ALA A 858 57.24 -5.58 -38.52
N GLY A 859 57.53 -6.51 -37.59
CA GLY A 859 57.30 -7.96 -37.54
C GLY A 859 58.09 -8.56 -36.36
N GLY A 860 57.63 -9.67 -35.78
CA GLY A 860 58.33 -10.31 -34.65
C GLY A 860 57.57 -11.53 -34.12
N SER A 861 58.26 -12.67 -33.99
CA SER A 861 57.65 -13.96 -33.64
C SER A 861 58.11 -14.45 -32.26
N ALA A 862 57.13 -14.72 -31.38
CA ALA A 862 57.19 -15.60 -30.19
C ALA A 862 58.20 -15.21 -29.08
N PRO A 863 57.96 -15.56 -27.80
CA PRO A 863 57.63 -16.92 -27.35
C PRO A 863 56.17 -17.09 -26.87
N ALA A 864 55.77 -18.34 -26.65
CA ALA A 864 54.47 -18.72 -26.11
C ALA A 864 54.31 -18.32 -24.63
N ALA A 865 53.11 -17.89 -24.26
CA ALA A 865 52.66 -17.89 -22.87
C ALA A 865 52.39 -19.33 -22.41
N PRO A 866 52.51 -19.64 -21.09
CA PRO A 866 52.09 -20.94 -20.56
C PRO A 866 50.58 -21.13 -20.70
N ASP A 867 50.18 -22.38 -20.94
CA ASP A 867 48.80 -22.81 -21.12
C ASP A 867 48.16 -23.07 -19.75
N GLU A 868 47.80 -21.99 -19.05
CA GLU A 868 47.20 -22.01 -17.71
C GLU A 868 45.68 -21.76 -17.82
N GLY A 869 44.92 -22.83 -18.09
CA GLY A 869 43.46 -22.78 -18.19
C GLY A 869 42.77 -24.15 -18.31
N GLY A 870 43.51 -25.25 -18.18
CA GLY A 870 42.97 -26.60 -18.21
C GLY A 870 42.70 -27.11 -16.80
N CYS A 871 41.43 -27.20 -16.42
CA CYS A 871 40.98 -27.75 -15.14
C CYS A 871 41.30 -29.25 -15.06
N GLY A 872 42.46 -29.56 -14.48
CA GLY A 872 43.21 -30.82 -14.65
C GLY A 872 42.63 -32.05 -13.94
N CYS A 873 41.40 -32.42 -14.22
CA CYS A 873 40.78 -33.63 -13.69
C CYS A 873 41.33 -34.90 -14.36
N SER A 874 41.95 -35.79 -13.57
CA SER A 874 42.34 -37.13 -14.03
C SER A 874 41.18 -38.11 -13.95
N THR A 875 40.61 -38.53 -15.09
CA THR A 875 39.56 -39.55 -15.10
C THR A 875 40.12 -40.93 -14.74
N PRO A 876 39.50 -41.72 -13.84
CA PRO A 876 39.91 -43.10 -13.58
C PRO A 876 39.55 -43.99 -14.78
N GLY A 877 40.55 -44.27 -15.63
CA GLY A 877 40.38 -45.14 -16.80
C GLY A 877 39.88 -46.54 -16.44
N THR A 878 38.79 -46.96 -17.05
CA THR A 878 38.19 -48.29 -16.85
C THR A 878 39.05 -49.40 -17.45
N GLY A 879 39.49 -50.36 -16.63
CA GLY A 879 40.38 -51.43 -17.09
C GLY A 879 40.38 -52.71 -16.25
N GLY A 880 39.66 -53.74 -16.73
CA GLY A 880 40.04 -55.15 -16.57
C GLY A 880 39.85 -55.81 -15.20
N ALA A 881 38.83 -56.67 -15.09
CA ALA A 881 38.54 -57.48 -13.91
C ALA A 881 39.62 -58.54 -13.57
N ALA A 882 39.86 -58.79 -12.27
CA ALA A 882 39.80 -60.11 -11.63
C ALA A 882 40.11 -60.08 -10.11
N GLY A 883 39.36 -60.85 -9.30
CA GLY A 883 39.92 -61.52 -8.10
C GLY A 883 39.49 -61.06 -6.69
N ALA A 884 38.51 -61.78 -6.13
CA ALA A 884 38.44 -62.26 -4.73
C ALA A 884 38.51 -61.30 -3.50
N ALA A 885 37.36 -61.24 -2.80
CA ALA A 885 37.16 -61.43 -1.36
C ALA A 885 38.01 -60.69 -0.30
N GLY A 886 37.33 -59.90 0.55
CA GLY A 886 37.79 -59.46 1.87
C GLY A 886 36.81 -58.49 2.51
N GLY A 887 36.35 -58.74 3.73
CA GLY A 887 35.39 -57.87 4.44
C GLY A 887 36.08 -56.86 5.38
N GLY A 888 35.33 -55.86 5.84
CA GLY A 888 35.79 -54.91 6.86
C GLY A 888 34.79 -53.80 7.11
N ALA A 889 34.35 -53.65 8.36
CA ALA A 889 33.54 -52.53 8.82
C ALA A 889 34.41 -51.46 9.50
N LEU A 890 33.88 -50.23 9.62
CA LEU A 890 33.97 -49.23 10.71
C LEU A 890 33.58 -47.87 10.09
N ALA A 891 32.71 -47.01 10.60
CA ALA A 891 32.32 -46.56 11.95
C ALA A 891 32.88 -45.17 12.30
N LEU A 892 32.05 -44.39 13.01
CA LEU A 892 32.26 -42.99 13.41
C LEU A 892 33.62 -42.72 14.08
N LEU A 893 34.07 -41.46 14.00
CA LEU A 893 34.68 -40.79 15.15
C LEU A 893 34.48 -39.26 15.09
N ALA A 894 33.88 -38.72 16.14
CA ALA A 894 33.72 -37.29 16.37
C ALA A 894 34.98 -36.70 17.03
N LEU A 895 35.15 -35.37 16.96
CA LEU A 895 36.17 -34.65 17.73
C LEU A 895 35.64 -33.31 18.27
N LEU A 896 35.65 -33.18 19.60
CA LEU A 896 35.29 -31.96 20.32
C LEU A 896 36.46 -30.97 20.38
N GLY A 897 36.18 -29.71 19.99
CA GLY A 897 36.31 -28.54 20.86
C GLY A 897 37.69 -27.92 21.12
N LEU A 898 37.69 -26.60 21.31
CA LEU A 898 38.50 -25.90 22.32
C LEU A 898 38.03 -24.45 22.53
N ARG A 899 37.38 -24.18 23.67
CA ARG A 899 37.17 -22.81 24.19
C ARG A 899 38.47 -22.27 24.78
N SER A 900 38.79 -21.00 24.50
CA SER A 900 39.82 -20.24 25.23
C SER A 900 39.17 -19.05 25.94
N ARG A 901 39.32 -18.97 27.28
CA ARG A 901 38.90 -17.83 28.10
C ARG A 901 40.07 -16.87 28.33
N ARG A 902 39.81 -15.56 28.30
CA ARG A 902 40.60 -14.57 29.08
C ARG A 902 39.70 -13.67 29.92
N THR A 903 39.89 -13.75 31.22
CA THR A 903 39.44 -12.79 32.25
C THR A 903 40.57 -11.77 32.51
N ARG A 904 40.40 -10.56 33.09
CA ARG A 904 39.52 -10.10 34.20
C ARG A 904 39.64 -8.56 34.34
N ARG A 905 38.53 -7.84 34.62
CA ARG A 905 38.26 -6.85 35.72
C ARG A 905 39.32 -5.79 36.16
N PRO A 906 38.93 -4.74 36.92
CA PRO A 906 37.78 -3.83 36.75
C PRO A 906 38.10 -2.35 37.11
N ALA A 907 37.26 -1.41 36.67
CA ALA A 907 36.97 -0.14 37.35
C ALA A 907 35.56 0.31 36.93
#